data_AF-A0A2V8BSW1-F1
#
_entry.id   AF-A0A2V8BSW1-F1
#
_cell.length_a   1.000
_cell.length_b   1.000
_cell.length_c   1.000
_cell.angle_alpha   90.00
_cell.angle_beta   90.00
_cell.angle_gamma   90.00
#
_symmetry.space_group_name_H-M   'P 1'
#
loop_
_entity.id
_entity.type
_entity.pdbx_description
1 polymer ?
#
loop_
_entity_poly.entity_id
_entity_poly.type
_entity_poly.pdbx_seq_one_letter_code
_entity_poly.pdbx_strand_id
1 'polypeptide(L)'
;MRYGGAQSVSQRDGLQRGEQAGGDQLGDSLEQHHRQPRRNALLHVSDDDVLGAGHTVHVRPGRRRHADRRDRADRSGDAGQADGDEGAPERVAAQCLHRVGDGGPRLHGSHSIDAGQRDGAVTLTVGPTAMQTQSERGIALVLALFLMAAMSVLGASLMFLSQTETYASMNYRMMSQARYAAEAGVNKASDFLLGGQAGQYVIPTAVEMDLNFDVTKSPVVSKANNQAVILVAGSWSGAGAPVANYPTAGVQTAFDTASKGQLTADNQQLTYKVGSLTGSRTATVEVAATIETPKMPAYGYAAFATNPGCGALQFQGTAGTDSYDPTGLTGSTAPTLTGDGGDVGTNGNLQIAGTVTVQGNLVTPRTGVGACTQGNVTALTETVHATVQDSEIKLPTAIVYPTPTIPAYSGLLGVTNALLPGTTLTTCALLGPTLTQGTVAEVLAGTKQCSVTALGGGASQVTLNNTTGSPLSLPSISPNGHVNFVLVAGGPDPVQYNFNSISLGGGASIGVSATSPTQKVVVDIVGKDSSGTAIANPLDLSGGTFAGVTGTGATTVSACATCSDFDASVLQFVYGGTGSVDLGGNSGAAAAFYMPNASVTLHGNVDLYGSVVANTFKDVGNASLYYDSKLAGSLFVPGNPVIGTFTWKGY
;
A
#
# COMPACT_ATOMS: atom_id res chain seq x y z
N MET A 1 9.78 1.23 87.29
CA MET A 1 10.11 -0.21 87.07
C MET A 1 11.06 -0.24 85.87
N ARG A 2 12.27 -0.86 85.89
CA ARG A 2 12.60 -2.32 85.94
C ARG A 2 11.95 -3.08 84.78
N TYR A 3 12.63 -3.80 83.88
CA TYR A 3 14.07 -4.06 83.57
C TYR A 3 14.27 -3.85 82.02
N GLY A 4 15.44 -3.82 81.35
CA GLY A 4 16.68 -4.63 81.42
C GLY A 4 16.55 -5.88 80.50
N GLY A 5 17.50 -6.28 79.64
CA GLY A 5 18.86 -5.79 79.29
C GLY A 5 19.39 -6.50 78.02
N ALA A 6 20.69 -6.39 77.66
CA ALA A 6 21.26 -6.88 76.39
C ALA A 6 22.62 -7.61 76.52
N GLN A 7 22.94 -8.49 75.56
CA GLN A 7 24.27 -9.05 75.17
C GLN A 7 24.06 -10.07 74.01
N SER A 8 25.06 -10.52 73.23
CA SER A 8 26.53 -10.32 73.20
C SER A 8 26.96 -9.98 71.73
N VAL A 9 28.20 -9.75 71.23
CA VAL A 9 29.65 -9.90 71.56
C VAL A 9 30.25 -11.33 71.67
N SER A 10 31.41 -11.66 71.09
CA SER A 10 32.28 -10.96 70.11
C SER A 10 33.25 -11.94 69.42
N GLN A 11 33.62 -11.75 68.14
CA GLN A 11 34.79 -12.40 67.53
C GLN A 11 35.41 -11.60 66.34
N ARG A 12 36.24 -12.22 65.48
CA ARG A 12 37.51 -11.58 65.07
C ARG A 12 38.20 -12.12 63.79
N ASP A 13 39.23 -11.37 63.37
CA ASP A 13 40.36 -11.69 62.47
C ASP A 13 40.01 -12.00 60.98
N GLY A 14 40.75 -11.51 59.97
CA GLY A 14 41.90 -10.61 60.01
C GLY A 14 42.37 -10.06 58.63
N LEU A 15 43.61 -9.56 58.66
CA LEU A 15 44.50 -8.98 57.64
C LEU A 15 44.55 -9.76 56.28
N GLN A 16 45.06 -9.23 55.13
CA GLN A 16 45.93 -8.07 54.89
C GLN A 16 45.81 -7.47 53.46
N ARG A 17 46.57 -6.40 53.19
CA ARG A 17 46.75 -5.67 51.91
C ARG A 17 47.79 -6.33 50.98
N GLY A 18 47.63 -6.22 49.65
CA GLY A 18 48.63 -6.63 48.64
C GLY A 18 48.35 -6.02 47.26
N GLU A 19 49.39 -5.80 46.44
CA GLU A 19 49.36 -5.05 45.17
C GLU A 19 50.06 -5.79 44.01
N GLN A 20 49.69 -5.40 42.78
CA GLN A 20 50.50 -5.40 41.53
C GLN A 20 50.98 -6.71 40.84
N ALA A 21 50.42 -6.92 39.63
CA ALA A 21 51.10 -7.02 38.32
C ALA A 21 51.99 -8.23 37.91
N GLY A 22 51.67 -8.78 36.73
CA GLY A 22 52.53 -9.64 35.88
C GLY A 22 52.54 -11.14 36.24
N GLY A 23 52.62 -12.09 35.31
CA GLY A 23 52.57 -12.03 33.83
C GLY A 23 53.04 -13.37 33.22
N ASP A 24 52.47 -13.78 32.07
CA ASP A 24 52.83 -14.97 31.26
C ASP A 24 52.64 -16.37 31.94
N GLN A 25 52.37 -17.50 31.24
CA GLN A 25 52.22 -17.76 29.80
C GLN A 25 51.38 -19.05 29.50
N LEU A 26 50.86 -19.13 28.25
CA LEU A 26 50.47 -20.32 27.46
C LEU A 26 49.28 -21.22 27.88
N GLY A 27 48.43 -21.56 26.89
CA GLY A 27 47.31 -22.50 27.00
C GLY A 27 46.30 -22.42 25.84
N ASP A 28 46.62 -23.05 24.70
CA ASP A 28 45.75 -23.23 23.51
C ASP A 28 44.45 -24.03 23.79
N SER A 29 43.39 -24.03 22.95
CA SER A 29 42.88 -23.14 21.89
C SER A 29 41.50 -23.69 21.41
N LEU A 30 40.64 -22.90 20.76
CA LEU A 30 39.71 -23.31 19.68
C LEU A 30 38.84 -22.15 19.16
N GLU A 31 38.14 -22.37 18.04
CA GLU A 31 37.71 -21.32 17.09
C GLU A 31 36.27 -20.79 17.25
N GLN A 32 36.02 -19.62 16.64
CA GLN A 32 34.73 -18.93 16.63
C GLN A 32 33.85 -19.37 15.44
N HIS A 33 32.63 -19.84 15.69
CA HIS A 33 31.67 -20.12 14.62
C HIS A 33 30.89 -18.86 14.18
N HIS A 34 31.21 -18.36 12.98
CA HIS A 34 30.32 -17.44 12.24
C HIS A 34 29.01 -18.14 11.84
N ARG A 35 27.90 -17.38 11.81
CA ARG A 35 26.73 -17.66 10.96
C ARG A 35 26.18 -16.37 10.35
N GLN A 36 26.17 -16.31 9.02
CA GLN A 36 25.53 -15.27 8.22
C GLN A 36 24.13 -15.71 7.74
N PRO A 37 23.27 -14.76 7.28
CA PRO A 37 21.86 -15.04 7.01
C PRO A 37 21.60 -15.80 5.71
N ARG A 38 20.40 -16.39 5.62
CA ARG A 38 19.92 -17.10 4.41
C ARG A 38 19.43 -16.11 3.35
N ARG A 39 19.95 -16.21 2.13
CA ARG A 39 19.28 -15.75 0.92
C ARG A 39 18.52 -16.92 0.29
N ASN A 40 17.23 -16.76 -0.01
CA ASN A 40 16.55 -17.63 -0.97
C ASN A 40 16.91 -17.14 -2.38
N ALA A 41 17.49 -18.02 -3.20
CA ALA A 41 17.74 -17.77 -4.62
C ALA A 41 16.68 -18.47 -5.48
N LEU A 42 16.38 -17.90 -6.65
CA LEU A 42 15.42 -18.46 -7.59
C LEU A 42 15.85 -19.85 -8.09
N LEU A 43 14.86 -20.69 -8.45
CA LEU A 43 15.16 -21.82 -9.32
C LEU A 43 15.66 -21.31 -10.67
N HIS A 44 16.77 -21.87 -11.13
CA HIS A 44 17.13 -21.92 -12.54
C HIS A 44 17.41 -23.38 -12.90
N VAL A 45 16.87 -23.82 -14.04
CA VAL A 45 17.11 -25.16 -14.59
C VAL A 45 18.34 -25.10 -15.51
N SER A 46 19.17 -26.15 -15.46
CA SER A 46 19.88 -26.72 -16.62
C SER A 46 20.51 -28.07 -16.24
N ASP A 47 19.94 -29.14 -16.81
CA ASP A 47 20.57 -30.19 -17.62
C ASP A 47 21.73 -31.08 -17.05
N ASP A 48 21.45 -32.39 -17.12
CA ASP A 48 22.32 -33.52 -17.51
C ASP A 48 23.62 -33.87 -16.74
N ASP A 49 23.74 -35.07 -16.15
CA ASP A 49 24.02 -36.35 -16.85
C ASP A 49 24.72 -37.43 -15.97
N VAL A 50 24.60 -38.70 -16.39
CA VAL A 50 25.60 -39.80 -16.28
C VAL A 50 25.97 -40.47 -14.91
N LEU A 51 25.47 -41.71 -14.76
CA LEU A 51 26.00 -42.88 -13.99
C LEU A 51 26.02 -42.84 -12.44
N GLY A 52 25.87 -43.97 -11.72
CA GLY A 52 25.50 -45.33 -12.14
C GLY A 52 25.82 -46.43 -11.10
N ALA A 53 24.88 -47.36 -10.88
CA ALA A 53 24.94 -48.53 -9.97
C ALA A 53 25.17 -48.26 -8.45
N GLY A 54 24.69 -49.07 -7.51
CA GLY A 54 23.74 -50.19 -7.59
C GLY A 54 24.06 -51.35 -6.63
N HIS A 55 23.12 -51.77 -5.77
CA HIS A 55 23.09 -53.14 -5.23
C HIS A 55 21.70 -53.56 -4.70
N THR A 56 21.64 -54.79 -4.18
CA THR A 56 20.47 -55.69 -4.23
C THR A 56 19.79 -55.96 -2.90
N VAL A 57 18.45 -55.85 -2.89
CA VAL A 57 17.47 -56.89 -2.47
C VAL A 57 17.65 -57.60 -1.11
N HIS A 58 16.61 -57.54 -0.28
CA HIS A 58 16.16 -58.64 0.59
C HIS A 58 14.65 -58.91 0.41
N VAL A 59 14.17 -60.11 0.81
CA VAL A 59 13.00 -60.73 0.15
C VAL A 59 12.07 -61.53 1.10
N ARG A 60 10.75 -61.23 1.03
CA ARG A 60 9.58 -62.09 1.36
C ARG A 60 9.34 -62.52 2.84
N PRO A 61 8.24 -63.23 3.21
CA PRO A 61 6.80 -62.93 2.95
C PRO A 61 5.78 -63.34 4.07
N GLY A 62 4.51 -62.92 3.94
CA GLY A 62 3.31 -63.58 4.55
C GLY A 62 2.00 -62.92 4.07
N ARG A 63 0.99 -63.57 3.45
CA ARG A 63 0.05 -64.64 3.92
C ARG A 63 -0.77 -64.19 5.14
N ARG A 64 -2.12 -64.25 5.20
CA ARG A 64 -3.28 -64.76 4.39
C ARG A 64 -4.55 -63.93 4.82
N ARG A 65 -5.79 -63.99 4.28
CA ARG A 65 -6.67 -65.09 3.80
C ARG A 65 -7.95 -64.54 3.10
N HIS A 66 -8.75 -65.41 2.48
CA HIS A 66 -10.09 -65.20 1.85
C HIS A 66 -11.25 -65.40 2.87
N ALA A 67 -12.56 -65.26 2.60
CA ALA A 67 -13.43 -64.39 1.75
C ALA A 67 -14.92 -64.85 1.89
N ASP A 68 -15.92 -63.98 1.70
CA ASP A 68 -17.37 -64.26 1.46
C ASP A 68 -18.12 -62.89 1.30
N ARG A 69 -19.31 -62.67 0.68
CA ARG A 69 -20.21 -63.49 -0.16
C ARG A 69 -21.33 -62.66 -0.89
N ARG A 70 -21.53 -62.89 -2.20
CA ARG A 70 -22.80 -62.84 -3.01
C ARG A 70 -23.61 -61.54 -3.36
N ASP A 71 -23.99 -61.54 -4.65
CA ASP A 71 -25.30 -61.25 -5.30
C ASP A 71 -25.88 -59.82 -5.56
N ARG A 72 -25.79 -59.44 -6.86
CA ARG A 72 -26.74 -58.72 -7.74
C ARG A 72 -27.99 -58.02 -7.13
N ALA A 73 -28.20 -56.74 -7.48
CA ALA A 73 -29.15 -56.30 -8.54
C ALA A 73 -29.19 -54.76 -8.78
N ASP A 74 -29.36 -54.38 -10.06
CA ASP A 74 -30.00 -53.18 -10.67
C ASP A 74 -29.83 -51.72 -10.14
N ARG A 75 -29.73 -50.77 -11.10
CA ARG A 75 -30.03 -49.31 -11.06
C ARG A 75 -29.08 -48.29 -10.37
N SER A 76 -28.42 -47.52 -11.23
CA SER A 76 -28.37 -46.04 -11.30
C SER A 76 -28.48 -45.19 -10.02
N GLY A 77 -27.44 -44.39 -9.78
CA GLY A 77 -27.47 -43.17 -8.98
C GLY A 77 -26.29 -42.26 -9.35
N ASP A 78 -26.58 -41.08 -9.91
CA ASP A 78 -25.59 -40.03 -10.14
C ASP A 78 -25.39 -39.17 -8.87
N ALA A 79 -24.36 -38.31 -8.94
CA ALA A 79 -23.84 -37.41 -7.91
C ALA A 79 -22.97 -38.08 -6.82
N GLY A 80 -21.78 -37.54 -6.51
CA GLY A 80 -21.08 -36.44 -7.18
C GLY A 80 -19.99 -35.84 -6.30
N GLN A 81 -18.90 -35.33 -6.89
CA GLN A 81 -17.87 -34.61 -6.13
C GLN A 81 -17.14 -33.59 -7.03
N ALA A 82 -17.22 -32.33 -6.61
CA ALA A 82 -16.37 -31.17 -6.98
C ALA A 82 -15.95 -30.99 -8.45
N ASP A 83 -16.48 -29.94 -9.08
CA ASP A 83 -15.81 -29.28 -10.20
C ASP A 83 -14.42 -28.78 -9.78
N GLY A 84 -13.43 -28.99 -10.65
CA GLY A 84 -12.07 -28.47 -10.52
C GLY A 84 -11.47 -28.29 -11.92
N ASP A 85 -10.89 -27.11 -12.17
CA ASP A 85 -10.56 -26.64 -13.52
C ASP A 85 -9.32 -27.33 -14.14
N GLU A 86 -9.51 -28.53 -14.70
CA GLU A 86 -8.48 -29.21 -15.52
C GLU A 86 -8.92 -29.35 -16.99
N GLY A 87 -8.32 -28.51 -17.84
CA GLY A 87 -8.62 -28.46 -19.27
C GLY A 87 -8.25 -29.74 -20.02
N ALA A 88 -8.83 -29.92 -21.20
CA ALA A 88 -8.48 -31.02 -22.10
C ALA A 88 -6.97 -31.10 -22.50
N PRO A 89 -6.18 -30.02 -22.60
CA PRO A 89 -4.77 -30.11 -23.07
C PRO A 89 -3.85 -30.98 -22.21
N GLU A 90 -3.96 -30.93 -20.88
CA GLU A 90 -2.99 -31.56 -19.98
C GLU A 90 -3.08 -33.09 -20.00
N ARG A 91 -4.30 -33.63 -20.21
CA ARG A 91 -4.52 -35.06 -20.46
C ARG A 91 -3.90 -35.58 -21.76
N VAL A 92 -3.63 -34.71 -22.75
CA VAL A 92 -2.95 -35.08 -24.01
C VAL A 92 -1.44 -34.93 -23.86
N ALA A 93 -0.96 -33.87 -23.23
CA ALA A 93 0.47 -33.65 -22.97
C ALA A 93 1.09 -34.82 -22.18
N ALA A 94 0.40 -35.28 -21.11
CA ALA A 94 0.85 -36.39 -20.29
C ALA A 94 0.94 -37.75 -21.04
N GLN A 95 0.19 -37.94 -22.13
CA GLN A 95 0.24 -39.18 -22.92
C GLN A 95 1.31 -39.16 -24.02
N CYS A 96 1.72 -37.98 -24.51
CA CYS A 96 2.66 -37.89 -25.62
C CYS A 96 4.11 -38.24 -25.20
N LEU A 97 4.50 -37.90 -23.97
CA LEU A 97 5.83 -38.20 -23.42
C LEU A 97 6.09 -39.70 -23.18
N HIS A 98 5.06 -40.54 -23.08
CA HIS A 98 5.22 -41.92 -22.60
C HIS A 98 5.52 -42.96 -23.69
N ARG A 99 5.79 -42.55 -24.94
CA ARG A 99 6.01 -43.46 -26.10
C ARG A 99 7.28 -43.22 -26.94
N VAL A 100 8.15 -42.28 -26.58
CA VAL A 100 9.37 -41.97 -27.35
C VAL A 100 10.62 -42.59 -26.67
N GLY A 101 10.52 -43.85 -26.25
CA GLY A 101 11.46 -44.43 -25.29
C GLY A 101 11.59 -45.96 -25.31
N ASP A 102 11.59 -46.59 -26.49
CA ASP A 102 12.25 -47.90 -26.67
C ASP A 102 12.45 -48.20 -28.18
N GLY A 103 13.69 -48.46 -28.61
CA GLY A 103 14.00 -48.55 -30.05
C GLY A 103 15.47 -48.81 -30.45
N GLY A 104 16.27 -49.44 -29.59
CA GLY A 104 17.68 -49.77 -29.89
C GLY A 104 17.84 -50.79 -31.04
N PRO A 105 18.85 -50.67 -31.92
CA PRO A 105 18.88 -51.38 -33.20
C PRO A 105 19.53 -52.77 -33.16
N ARG A 106 19.22 -53.59 -34.17
CA ARG A 106 20.04 -54.75 -34.57
C ARG A 106 20.23 -54.80 -36.09
N LEU A 107 21.47 -54.56 -36.52
CA LEU A 107 21.95 -54.85 -37.87
C LEU A 107 22.15 -56.35 -38.05
N HIS A 108 21.82 -56.86 -39.24
CA HIS A 108 22.39 -58.00 -40.00
C HIS A 108 21.54 -58.09 -41.29
N GLY A 109 22.06 -58.24 -42.51
CA GLY A 109 23.44 -58.37 -42.97
C GLY A 109 23.42 -59.01 -44.36
N SER A 110 23.34 -58.20 -45.42
CA SER A 110 23.13 -58.67 -46.79
C SER A 110 24.43 -59.11 -47.46
N HIS A 111 24.41 -60.24 -48.19
CA HIS A 111 25.41 -60.49 -49.24
C HIS A 111 24.83 -61.20 -50.46
N SER A 112 25.47 -60.92 -51.59
CA SER A 112 25.19 -61.32 -52.97
C SER A 112 25.58 -62.77 -53.31
N ILE A 113 24.91 -63.36 -54.29
CA ILE A 113 25.53 -64.26 -55.29
C ILE A 113 25.06 -63.84 -56.70
N ASP A 114 25.99 -63.87 -57.65
CA ASP A 114 25.84 -63.51 -59.08
C ASP A 114 25.60 -64.78 -59.95
N ALA A 115 25.27 -64.62 -61.23
CA ALA A 115 24.71 -65.68 -62.07
C ALA A 115 25.70 -66.38 -63.03
N GLY A 116 25.46 -67.67 -63.29
CA GLY A 116 25.97 -68.43 -64.43
C GLY A 116 26.79 -69.69 -64.08
N GLN A 117 26.86 -70.74 -64.91
CA GLN A 117 26.16 -71.05 -66.16
C GLN A 117 26.42 -72.54 -66.54
N ARG A 118 25.52 -73.18 -67.34
CA ARG A 118 25.60 -74.56 -67.90
C ARG A 118 25.36 -75.73 -66.90
N ASP A 119 24.88 -76.92 -67.30
CA ASP A 119 24.30 -77.39 -68.59
C ASP A 119 23.40 -78.64 -68.36
N GLY A 120 22.63 -79.04 -69.39
CA GLY A 120 22.43 -80.45 -69.78
C GLY A 120 21.84 -81.49 -68.81
N ALA A 121 20.50 -81.56 -68.76
CA ALA A 121 19.63 -82.75 -68.65
C ALA A 121 20.11 -84.10 -68.02
N VAL A 122 19.29 -84.62 -67.09
CA VAL A 122 18.76 -86.01 -67.11
C VAL A 122 17.28 -86.00 -66.69
N THR A 123 16.46 -86.87 -67.30
CA THR A 123 15.02 -87.03 -67.04
C THR A 123 14.71 -87.96 -65.86
N LEU A 124 13.65 -87.66 -65.09
CA LEU A 124 12.93 -88.67 -64.29
C LEU A 124 11.44 -88.33 -64.17
N THR A 125 10.58 -89.26 -64.56
CA THR A 125 9.11 -89.09 -64.65
C THR A 125 8.38 -89.64 -63.43
N VAL A 126 7.50 -88.85 -62.81
CA VAL A 126 6.45 -89.33 -61.89
C VAL A 126 5.12 -88.62 -62.19
N GLY A 127 4.00 -89.33 -62.04
CA GLY A 127 2.69 -89.01 -62.57
C GLY A 127 2.02 -87.68 -62.14
N PRO A 128 1.00 -87.25 -62.90
CA PRO A 128 0.31 -85.98 -62.71
C PRO A 128 -0.68 -86.01 -61.55
N THR A 129 -0.41 -85.26 -60.48
CA THR A 129 -1.45 -84.80 -59.55
C THR A 129 -1.94 -83.42 -59.97
N ALA A 130 -3.27 -83.25 -60.07
CA ALA A 130 -3.85 -82.04 -60.61
C ALA A 130 -3.84 -80.89 -59.58
N MET A 131 -3.40 -79.71 -60.02
CA MET A 131 -3.75 -78.44 -59.39
C MET A 131 -4.28 -77.50 -60.48
N GLN A 132 -5.58 -77.22 -60.44
CA GLN A 132 -6.21 -76.28 -61.35
C GLN A 132 -5.87 -74.84 -60.93
N THR A 133 -4.96 -74.18 -61.63
CA THR A 133 -4.84 -72.73 -61.59
C THR A 133 -6.03 -72.13 -62.34
N GLN A 134 -7.15 -71.92 -61.62
CA GLN A 134 -8.33 -71.29 -62.20
C GLN A 134 -8.02 -69.85 -62.64
N SER A 135 -8.61 -69.44 -63.76
CA SER A 135 -8.30 -68.17 -64.41
C SER A 135 -9.00 -66.99 -63.73
N GLU A 136 -8.35 -66.34 -62.77
CA GLU A 136 -8.85 -65.17 -62.02
C GLU A 136 -8.98 -63.86 -62.85
N ARG A 137 -9.37 -63.96 -64.13
CA ARG A 137 -9.43 -62.85 -65.10
C ARG A 137 -10.65 -61.91 -64.91
N GLY A 138 -11.21 -61.85 -63.70
CA GLY A 138 -12.35 -60.99 -63.36
C GLY A 138 -12.25 -60.33 -61.97
N ILE A 139 -11.82 -61.08 -60.95
CA ILE A 139 -11.85 -60.60 -59.56
C ILE A 139 -10.82 -59.49 -59.28
N ALA A 140 -9.68 -59.47 -59.99
CA ALA A 140 -8.66 -58.43 -59.83
C ALA A 140 -9.18 -57.01 -60.08
N LEU A 141 -10.10 -56.83 -61.06
CA LEU A 141 -10.71 -55.53 -61.35
C LEU A 141 -11.74 -55.13 -60.27
N VAL A 142 -12.44 -56.10 -59.68
CA VAL A 142 -13.35 -55.88 -58.55
C VAL A 142 -12.57 -55.47 -57.30
N LEU A 143 -11.46 -56.16 -57.00
CA LEU A 143 -10.56 -55.80 -55.90
C LEU A 143 -9.92 -54.42 -56.10
N ALA A 144 -9.50 -54.07 -57.31
CA ALA A 144 -8.99 -52.74 -57.63
C ALA A 144 -10.05 -51.64 -57.43
N LEU A 145 -11.31 -51.89 -57.81
CA LEU A 145 -12.42 -50.97 -57.53
C LEU A 145 -12.70 -50.83 -56.04
N PHE A 146 -12.71 -51.92 -55.26
CA PHE A 146 -12.87 -51.84 -53.81
C PHE A 146 -11.70 -51.09 -53.13
N LEU A 147 -10.46 -51.28 -53.58
CA LEU A 147 -9.30 -50.56 -53.06
C LEU A 147 -9.35 -49.06 -53.41
N MET A 148 -9.74 -48.70 -54.63
CA MET A 148 -9.95 -47.29 -55.01
C MET A 148 -11.11 -46.64 -54.23
N ALA A 149 -12.21 -47.37 -54.00
CA ALA A 149 -13.31 -46.90 -53.18
C ALA A 149 -12.91 -46.72 -51.70
N ALA A 150 -12.15 -47.65 -51.12
CA ALA A 150 -11.62 -47.51 -49.77
C ALA A 150 -10.69 -46.30 -49.64
N MET A 151 -9.78 -46.09 -50.60
CA MET A 151 -8.89 -44.93 -50.62
C MET A 151 -9.64 -43.61 -50.81
N SER A 152 -10.72 -43.56 -51.61
CA SER A 152 -11.52 -42.35 -51.75
C SER A 152 -12.30 -41.99 -50.48
N VAL A 153 -12.82 -42.99 -49.75
CA VAL A 153 -13.45 -42.80 -48.43
C VAL A 153 -12.43 -42.29 -47.39
N LEU A 154 -11.23 -42.87 -47.35
CA LEU A 154 -10.16 -42.40 -46.46
C LEU A 154 -9.72 -40.96 -46.80
N GLY A 155 -9.56 -40.63 -48.09
CA GLY A 155 -9.25 -39.27 -48.54
C GLY A 155 -10.33 -38.25 -48.16
N ALA A 156 -11.61 -38.61 -48.33
CA ALA A 156 -12.72 -37.77 -47.89
C ALA A 156 -12.75 -37.60 -46.36
N SER A 157 -12.50 -38.66 -45.60
CA SER A 157 -12.44 -38.62 -44.13
C SER A 157 -11.33 -37.70 -43.61
N LEU A 158 -10.14 -37.77 -44.22
CA LEU A 158 -9.03 -36.87 -43.91
C LEU A 158 -9.33 -35.41 -44.29
N MET A 159 -10.04 -35.17 -45.40
CA MET A 159 -10.47 -33.84 -45.79
C MET A 159 -11.47 -33.24 -44.79
N PHE A 160 -12.44 -34.02 -44.29
CA PHE A 160 -13.35 -33.58 -43.23
C PHE A 160 -12.62 -33.33 -41.91
N LEU A 161 -11.69 -34.20 -41.50
CA LEU A 161 -10.89 -34.01 -40.29
C LEU A 161 -10.09 -32.69 -40.37
N SER A 162 -9.36 -32.48 -41.46
CA SER A 162 -8.57 -31.26 -41.69
C SER A 162 -9.44 -29.99 -41.71
N GLN A 163 -10.67 -30.06 -42.25
CA GLN A 163 -11.63 -28.97 -42.13
C GLN A 163 -12.04 -28.71 -40.68
N THR A 164 -12.35 -29.75 -39.89
CA THR A 164 -12.73 -29.56 -38.47
C THR A 164 -11.58 -29.00 -37.63
N GLU A 165 -10.34 -29.43 -37.85
CA GLU A 165 -9.14 -28.87 -37.21
C GLU A 165 -8.91 -27.40 -37.62
N THR A 166 -9.14 -27.07 -38.89
CA THR A 166 -9.05 -25.69 -39.41
C THR A 166 -10.10 -24.79 -38.74
N TYR A 167 -11.37 -25.20 -38.70
CA TYR A 167 -12.44 -24.42 -38.06
C TYR A 167 -12.23 -24.29 -36.54
N ALA A 168 -11.80 -25.34 -35.84
CA ALA A 168 -11.45 -25.27 -34.43
C ALA A 168 -10.30 -24.28 -34.18
N SER A 169 -9.26 -24.31 -35.02
CA SER A 169 -8.12 -23.39 -34.95
C SER A 169 -8.51 -21.93 -35.24
N MET A 170 -9.41 -21.70 -36.21
CA MET A 170 -9.95 -20.38 -36.51
C MET A 170 -10.79 -19.83 -35.35
N ASN A 171 -11.70 -20.65 -34.80
CA ASN A 171 -12.53 -20.26 -33.66
C ASN A 171 -11.68 -19.93 -32.42
N TYR A 172 -10.65 -20.73 -32.13
CA TYR A 172 -9.73 -20.46 -31.01
C TYR A 172 -8.97 -19.13 -31.19
N ARG A 173 -8.41 -18.88 -32.37
CA ARG A 173 -7.73 -17.60 -32.68
C ARG A 173 -8.67 -16.41 -32.57
N MET A 174 -9.85 -16.49 -33.19
CA MET A 174 -10.87 -15.45 -33.15
C MET A 174 -11.30 -15.14 -31.71
N MET A 175 -11.42 -16.16 -30.85
CA MET A 175 -11.75 -16.00 -29.44
C MET A 175 -10.67 -15.23 -28.67
N SER A 176 -9.39 -15.58 -28.86
CA SER A 176 -8.27 -14.86 -28.24
C SER A 176 -8.18 -13.41 -28.75
N GLN A 177 -8.33 -13.20 -30.06
CA GLN A 177 -8.32 -11.86 -30.66
C GLN A 177 -9.49 -11.00 -30.15
N ALA A 178 -10.69 -11.57 -30.02
CA ALA A 178 -11.87 -10.89 -29.47
C ALA A 178 -11.70 -10.53 -27.99
N ARG A 179 -11.07 -11.41 -27.20
CA ARG A 179 -10.68 -11.09 -25.81
C ARG A 179 -9.73 -9.89 -25.74
N TYR A 180 -8.66 -9.86 -26.54
CA TYR A 180 -7.74 -8.71 -26.57
C TYR A 180 -8.42 -7.41 -27.02
N ALA A 181 -9.39 -7.48 -27.94
CA ALA A 181 -10.20 -6.32 -28.33
C ALA A 181 -11.08 -5.80 -27.18
N ALA A 182 -11.67 -6.70 -26.38
CA ALA A 182 -12.45 -6.34 -25.20
C ALA A 182 -11.58 -5.78 -24.06
N GLU A 183 -10.42 -6.38 -23.79
CA GLU A 183 -9.42 -5.87 -22.85
C GLU A 183 -8.90 -4.47 -23.26
N ALA A 184 -8.68 -4.22 -24.55
CA ALA A 184 -8.36 -2.89 -25.07
C ALA A 184 -9.48 -1.87 -24.83
N GLY A 185 -10.75 -2.30 -24.90
CA GLY A 185 -11.92 -1.49 -24.54
C GLY A 185 -11.93 -1.08 -23.07
N VAL A 186 -11.69 -2.04 -22.16
CA VAL A 186 -11.57 -1.77 -20.71
C VAL A 186 -10.44 -0.78 -20.42
N ASN A 187 -9.27 -0.99 -21.00
CA ASN A 187 -8.14 -0.06 -20.86
C ASN A 187 -8.46 1.33 -21.42
N LYS A 188 -9.20 1.43 -22.53
CA LYS A 188 -9.66 2.73 -23.09
C LYS A 188 -10.64 3.49 -22.21
N ALA A 189 -11.58 2.79 -21.57
CA ALA A 189 -12.49 3.40 -20.60
C ALA A 189 -11.77 3.81 -19.31
N SER A 190 -10.78 3.02 -18.86
CA SER A 190 -9.93 3.36 -17.72
C SER A 190 -9.07 4.61 -18.02
N ASP A 191 -8.39 4.66 -19.17
CA ASP A 191 -7.63 5.82 -19.66
C ASP A 191 -8.50 7.10 -19.69
N PHE A 192 -9.73 7.01 -20.21
CA PHE A 192 -10.66 8.15 -20.19
C PHE A 192 -11.03 8.62 -18.77
N LEU A 193 -11.31 7.69 -17.84
CA LEU A 193 -11.74 8.02 -16.47
C LEU A 193 -10.57 8.46 -15.56
N LEU A 194 -9.35 8.00 -15.82
CA LEU A 194 -8.20 8.13 -14.92
C LEU A 194 -7.04 8.98 -15.48
N GLY A 195 -6.91 9.12 -16.80
CA GLY A 195 -5.67 9.51 -17.50
C GLY A 195 -5.18 10.96 -17.28
N GLY A 196 -5.90 11.76 -16.49
CA GLY A 196 -5.49 13.11 -16.06
C GLY A 196 -5.36 14.16 -17.18
N GLN A 197 -5.63 13.80 -18.43
CA GLN A 197 -5.52 14.71 -19.57
C GLN A 197 -6.63 15.76 -19.53
N ALA A 198 -6.24 17.03 -19.52
CA ALA A 198 -7.17 18.15 -19.42
C ALA A 198 -8.22 18.13 -20.55
N GLY A 199 -9.47 17.83 -20.19
CA GLY A 199 -10.62 17.81 -21.10
C GLY A 199 -11.14 16.43 -21.52
N GLN A 200 -10.65 15.32 -20.97
CA GLN A 200 -11.25 13.99 -21.19
C GLN A 200 -12.43 13.74 -20.22
N TYR A 201 -12.17 13.23 -19.02
CA TYR A 201 -13.17 13.20 -17.94
C TYR A 201 -13.04 14.45 -17.06
N VAL A 202 -14.09 15.26 -17.02
CA VAL A 202 -14.18 16.44 -16.15
C VAL A 202 -14.87 16.03 -14.86
N ILE A 203 -14.18 16.13 -13.72
CA ILE A 203 -14.77 15.93 -12.39
C ILE A 203 -15.87 16.99 -12.20
N PRO A 204 -17.13 16.60 -11.88
CA PRO A 204 -18.19 17.55 -11.62
C PRO A 204 -17.81 18.55 -10.53
N THR A 205 -18.12 19.83 -10.75
CA THR A 205 -17.94 20.86 -9.72
C THR A 205 -18.80 20.55 -8.49
N ALA A 206 -18.46 21.11 -7.32
CA ALA A 206 -19.25 20.92 -6.10
C ALA A 206 -20.74 21.29 -6.27
N VAL A 207 -21.04 22.28 -7.13
CA VAL A 207 -22.40 22.69 -7.50
C VAL A 207 -23.09 21.63 -8.37
N GLU A 208 -22.40 21.07 -9.37
CA GLU A 208 -22.95 19.99 -10.20
C GLU A 208 -23.13 18.68 -9.42
N MET A 209 -22.24 18.39 -8.46
CA MET A 209 -22.37 17.26 -7.56
C MET A 209 -23.67 17.34 -6.76
N ASP A 210 -23.92 18.43 -6.03
CA ASP A 210 -25.15 18.54 -5.25
C ASP A 210 -26.42 18.67 -6.14
N LEU A 211 -26.36 19.40 -7.25
CA LEU A 211 -27.56 19.52 -8.11
C LEU A 211 -28.00 18.18 -8.73
N ASN A 212 -27.06 17.31 -9.11
CA ASN A 212 -27.38 16.16 -9.97
C ASN A 212 -27.13 14.78 -9.35
N PHE A 213 -26.31 14.65 -8.31
CA PHE A 213 -25.86 13.36 -7.78
C PHE A 213 -26.24 13.17 -6.31
N ASP A 214 -26.66 11.97 -5.94
CA ASP A 214 -26.82 11.56 -4.55
C ASP A 214 -25.65 10.66 -4.15
N VAL A 215 -24.63 11.31 -3.60
CA VAL A 215 -23.36 10.71 -3.14
C VAL A 215 -23.50 9.99 -1.78
N THR A 216 -24.69 9.94 -1.18
CA THR A 216 -24.93 9.19 0.07
C THR A 216 -25.17 7.69 -0.18
N LYS A 217 -25.36 7.29 -1.44
CA LYS A 217 -25.59 5.92 -1.88
C LYS A 217 -24.38 5.37 -2.62
N SER A 218 -24.15 4.06 -2.49
CA SER A 218 -23.20 3.31 -3.30
C SER A 218 -23.93 2.17 -4.02
N PRO A 219 -23.87 2.08 -5.38
CA PRO A 219 -23.30 3.08 -6.28
C PRO A 219 -24.04 4.43 -6.23
N VAL A 220 -23.35 5.51 -6.61
CA VAL A 220 -23.91 6.86 -6.68
C VAL A 220 -25.07 6.89 -7.68
N VAL A 221 -26.19 7.50 -7.31
CA VAL A 221 -27.38 7.61 -8.17
C VAL A 221 -27.59 9.05 -8.67
N SER A 222 -28.20 9.20 -9.84
CA SER A 222 -28.63 10.51 -10.34
C SER A 222 -29.91 10.96 -9.63
N LYS A 223 -29.92 12.19 -9.10
CA LYS A 223 -31.08 12.81 -8.44
C LYS A 223 -32.29 12.93 -9.39
N ALA A 224 -32.07 12.94 -10.70
CA ALA A 224 -33.13 13.08 -11.71
C ALA A 224 -33.98 11.80 -11.95
N ASN A 225 -33.45 10.62 -11.64
CA ASN A 225 -34.11 9.34 -11.93
C ASN A 225 -33.93 8.24 -10.85
N ASN A 226 -33.13 8.51 -9.81
CA ASN A 226 -32.74 7.57 -8.75
C ASN A 226 -32.24 6.21 -9.30
N GLN A 227 -31.55 6.24 -10.45
CA GLN A 227 -30.79 5.11 -11.00
C GLN A 227 -29.30 5.33 -10.77
N ALA A 228 -28.54 4.24 -10.64
CA ALA A 228 -27.07 4.29 -10.60
C ALA A 228 -26.52 5.03 -11.84
N VAL A 229 -25.51 5.88 -11.64
CA VAL A 229 -24.92 6.64 -12.75
C VAL A 229 -24.06 5.72 -13.61
N ILE A 230 -24.35 5.67 -14.91
CA ILE A 230 -23.63 4.88 -15.91
C ILE A 230 -23.25 5.71 -17.13
N LEU A 231 -22.06 5.43 -17.65
CA LEU A 231 -21.58 5.85 -18.96
C LEU A 231 -21.54 4.62 -19.88
N VAL A 232 -21.82 4.84 -21.17
CA VAL A 232 -21.97 3.78 -22.18
C VAL A 232 -21.41 4.28 -23.50
N ALA A 233 -20.70 3.43 -24.25
CA ALA A 233 -20.16 3.74 -25.55
C ALA A 233 -20.83 2.93 -26.67
N GLY A 234 -21.16 3.63 -27.76
CA GLY A 234 -21.99 3.18 -28.86
C GLY A 234 -23.46 3.01 -28.47
N SER A 235 -24.35 3.08 -29.47
CA SER A 235 -25.72 2.59 -29.30
C SER A 235 -25.71 1.07 -29.14
N TRP A 236 -26.42 0.58 -28.12
CA TRP A 236 -26.75 -0.84 -27.91
C TRP A 236 -28.23 -1.04 -28.24
N SER A 237 -28.58 -2.13 -28.92
CA SER A 237 -29.93 -2.36 -29.44
C SER A 237 -30.55 -3.63 -28.85
N GLY A 238 -31.60 -3.46 -28.05
CA GLY A 238 -32.34 -4.57 -27.45
C GLY A 238 -33.21 -4.12 -26.26
N ALA A 239 -34.12 -4.99 -25.82
CA ALA A 239 -34.84 -4.77 -24.57
C ALA A 239 -33.85 -4.92 -23.39
N GLY A 240 -33.75 -3.87 -22.56
CA GLY A 240 -32.74 -3.80 -21.49
C GLY A 240 -31.36 -3.33 -21.93
N ALA A 241 -31.20 -2.79 -23.15
CA ALA A 241 -29.95 -2.17 -23.58
C ALA A 241 -29.56 -1.00 -22.65
N PRO A 242 -28.29 -0.88 -22.23
CA PRO A 242 -27.87 0.18 -21.31
C PRO A 242 -27.83 1.55 -21.99
N VAL A 243 -28.31 2.57 -21.29
CA VAL A 243 -28.39 3.96 -21.75
C VAL A 243 -27.61 4.83 -20.77
N ALA A 244 -26.67 5.64 -21.28
CA ALA A 244 -25.93 6.58 -20.45
C ALA A 244 -26.88 7.60 -19.81
N ASN A 245 -26.79 7.78 -18.49
CA ASN A 245 -27.65 8.67 -17.71
C ASN A 245 -26.86 9.75 -16.96
N TYR A 246 -25.57 9.90 -17.27
CA TYR A 246 -24.68 10.90 -16.70
C TYR A 246 -25.19 12.32 -17.02
N PRO A 247 -25.33 13.23 -16.04
CA PRO A 247 -26.01 14.52 -16.23
C PRO A 247 -25.44 15.39 -17.36
N THR A 248 -24.10 15.44 -17.50
CA THR A 248 -23.42 16.29 -18.47
C THR A 248 -23.28 15.58 -19.83
N ALA A 249 -24.10 15.98 -20.81
CA ALA A 249 -24.12 15.37 -22.15
C ALA A 249 -22.76 15.38 -22.86
N GLY A 250 -21.92 16.40 -22.65
CA GLY A 250 -20.56 16.45 -23.20
C GLY A 250 -19.67 15.31 -22.69
N VAL A 251 -19.81 14.91 -21.42
CA VAL A 251 -19.07 13.77 -20.84
C VAL A 251 -19.57 12.44 -21.42
N GLN A 252 -20.88 12.32 -21.69
CA GLN A 252 -21.41 11.15 -22.41
C GLN A 252 -20.79 11.02 -23.80
N THR A 253 -20.76 12.10 -24.58
CA THR A 253 -20.20 12.11 -25.95
C THR A 253 -18.69 11.85 -25.95
N ALA A 254 -17.96 12.39 -24.98
CA ALA A 254 -16.53 12.16 -24.82
C ALA A 254 -16.22 10.70 -24.46
N PHE A 255 -16.95 10.12 -23.49
CA PHE A 255 -16.83 8.70 -23.13
C PHE A 255 -17.21 7.78 -24.30
N ASP A 256 -18.31 8.08 -25.00
CA ASP A 256 -18.74 7.35 -26.19
C ASP A 256 -17.67 7.35 -27.28
N THR A 257 -16.95 8.47 -27.45
CA THR A 257 -15.87 8.59 -28.43
C THR A 257 -14.60 7.83 -28.00
N ALA A 258 -14.24 7.86 -26.72
CA ALA A 258 -13.02 7.24 -26.20
C ALA A 258 -13.14 5.71 -26.02
N SER A 259 -14.30 5.23 -25.56
CA SER A 259 -14.49 3.86 -25.05
C SER A 259 -15.11 2.88 -26.08
N LYS A 260 -14.89 3.14 -27.38
CA LYS A 260 -15.22 2.25 -28.49
C LYS A 260 -14.11 2.28 -29.54
N GLY A 261 -14.08 1.27 -30.42
CA GLY A 261 -13.14 1.25 -31.53
C GLY A 261 -13.15 -0.06 -32.28
N GLN A 262 -12.14 -0.25 -33.13
CA GLN A 262 -11.94 -1.45 -33.92
C GLN A 262 -10.48 -1.92 -33.80
N LEU A 263 -10.29 -3.21 -33.58
CA LEU A 263 -9.01 -3.89 -33.68
C LEU A 263 -9.01 -4.70 -34.97
N THR A 264 -8.06 -4.43 -35.87
CA THR A 264 -7.86 -5.24 -37.08
C THR A 264 -7.16 -6.55 -36.69
N ALA A 265 -7.77 -7.68 -37.01
CA ALA A 265 -7.25 -9.01 -36.75
C ALA A 265 -7.34 -9.82 -38.05
N ASP A 266 -6.18 -10.16 -38.62
CA ASP A 266 -6.06 -10.75 -39.96
C ASP A 266 -6.88 -9.96 -41.00
N ASN A 267 -7.90 -10.58 -41.62
CA ASN A 267 -8.83 -9.94 -42.58
C ASN A 267 -10.20 -9.58 -41.94
N GLN A 268 -10.27 -9.37 -40.63
CA GLN A 268 -11.49 -9.03 -39.88
C GLN A 268 -11.28 -7.75 -39.04
N GLN A 269 -12.37 -7.03 -38.77
CA GLN A 269 -12.39 -5.91 -37.82
C GLN A 269 -13.23 -6.29 -36.58
N LEU A 270 -12.55 -6.52 -35.47
CA LEU A 270 -13.18 -6.75 -34.17
C LEU A 270 -13.60 -5.41 -33.57
N THR A 271 -14.89 -5.16 -33.46
CA THR A 271 -15.42 -3.91 -32.90
C THR A 271 -15.64 -4.05 -31.40
N TYR A 272 -14.99 -3.21 -30.60
CA TYR A 272 -15.18 -3.17 -29.14
C TYR A 272 -15.99 -1.94 -28.71
N LYS A 273 -16.74 -2.08 -27.62
CA LYS A 273 -17.56 -1.04 -26.98
C LYS A 273 -17.64 -1.33 -25.48
N VAL A 274 -17.57 -0.30 -24.64
CA VAL A 274 -17.79 -0.42 -23.19
C VAL A 274 -19.23 -0.01 -22.82
N GLY A 275 -19.83 -0.70 -21.87
CA GLY A 275 -21.19 -0.45 -21.39
C GLY A 275 -21.51 -1.27 -20.14
N SER A 276 -22.77 -1.27 -19.70
CA SER A 276 -23.19 -2.16 -18.61
C SER A 276 -23.30 -3.61 -19.09
N LEU A 277 -22.94 -4.55 -18.20
CA LEU A 277 -23.02 -6.00 -18.43
C LEU A 277 -24.48 -6.50 -18.51
N THR A 278 -25.44 -5.70 -18.08
CA THR A 278 -26.87 -6.06 -18.13
C THR A 278 -27.41 -6.06 -19.56
N GLY A 279 -27.75 -7.24 -20.07
CA GLY A 279 -28.73 -7.40 -21.16
C GLY A 279 -28.19 -7.43 -22.59
N SER A 280 -26.89 -7.26 -22.84
CA SER A 280 -26.36 -7.46 -24.19
C SER A 280 -26.38 -8.94 -24.59
N ARG A 281 -26.89 -9.21 -25.80
CA ARG A 281 -26.92 -10.55 -26.41
C ARG A 281 -26.20 -10.58 -27.77
N THR A 282 -25.31 -9.61 -27.99
CA THR A 282 -24.64 -9.34 -29.28
C THR A 282 -23.11 -9.24 -29.17
N ALA A 283 -22.53 -9.47 -27.98
CA ALA A 283 -21.09 -9.53 -27.78
C ALA A 283 -20.62 -11.00 -27.81
N THR A 284 -19.55 -11.29 -28.55
CA THR A 284 -18.91 -12.63 -28.58
C THR A 284 -18.05 -12.89 -27.33
N VAL A 285 -17.43 -11.83 -26.80
CA VAL A 285 -16.67 -11.84 -25.55
C VAL A 285 -17.07 -10.64 -24.72
N GLU A 286 -17.28 -10.88 -23.44
CA GLU A 286 -17.49 -9.88 -22.39
C GLU A 286 -16.24 -9.87 -21.49
N VAL A 287 -15.74 -8.69 -21.16
CA VAL A 287 -14.68 -8.49 -20.16
C VAL A 287 -15.16 -7.41 -19.20
N ALA A 288 -15.10 -7.70 -17.91
CA ALA A 288 -15.43 -6.78 -16.84
C ALA A 288 -14.20 -6.56 -15.97
N ALA A 289 -14.01 -5.31 -15.52
CA ALA A 289 -13.02 -4.98 -14.52
C ALA A 289 -13.55 -3.89 -13.58
N THR A 290 -13.27 -4.04 -12.28
CA THR A 290 -13.56 -3.00 -11.28
C THR A 290 -12.36 -2.05 -11.21
N ILE A 291 -12.60 -0.74 -11.27
CA ILE A 291 -11.60 0.26 -10.92
C ILE A 291 -11.85 0.72 -9.49
N GLU A 292 -10.85 0.57 -8.62
CA GLU A 292 -10.96 0.89 -7.20
C GLU A 292 -9.95 1.96 -6.80
N THR A 293 -10.40 2.94 -6.02
CA THR A 293 -9.52 3.93 -5.39
C THR A 293 -9.31 3.51 -3.95
N PRO A 294 -8.13 2.97 -3.57
CA PRO A 294 -7.89 2.49 -2.22
C PRO A 294 -7.89 3.66 -1.23
N LYS A 295 -8.41 3.42 -0.03
CA LYS A 295 -8.46 4.39 1.06
C LYS A 295 -7.11 4.41 1.79
N MET A 296 -6.23 5.34 1.42
CA MET A 296 -4.89 5.46 2.01
C MET A 296 -4.92 6.34 3.27
N PRO A 297 -4.15 6.04 4.33
CA PRO A 297 -3.94 6.97 5.42
C PRO A 297 -3.32 8.29 4.93
N ALA A 298 -3.75 9.43 5.47
CA ALA A 298 -3.12 10.73 5.20
C ALA A 298 -1.77 10.83 5.90
N TYR A 299 -1.74 10.37 7.15
CA TYR A 299 -0.56 10.19 7.98
C TYR A 299 -0.20 8.70 7.95
N GLY A 300 0.53 8.28 6.92
CA GLY A 300 1.07 6.93 6.79
C GLY A 300 2.60 6.87 6.93
N TYR A 301 3.21 7.96 7.39
CA TYR A 301 4.65 8.21 7.35
C TYR A 301 5.08 9.04 8.56
N ALA A 302 6.31 8.86 9.04
CA ALA A 302 6.95 9.77 9.99
C ALA A 302 7.05 11.19 9.39
N ALA A 303 7.49 11.28 8.13
CA ALA A 303 7.54 12.51 7.35
C ALA A 303 7.19 12.27 5.87
N PHE A 304 6.39 13.18 5.29
CA PHE A 304 6.12 13.24 3.86
C PHE A 304 6.41 14.64 3.28
N ALA A 305 7.18 14.70 2.20
CA ALA A 305 7.46 15.95 1.47
C ALA A 305 6.79 15.97 0.08
N THR A 306 5.80 16.85 -0.10
CA THR A 306 5.01 16.96 -1.34
C THR A 306 5.78 17.56 -2.52
N ASN A 307 6.93 18.21 -2.29
CA ASN A 307 7.74 18.81 -3.34
C ASN A 307 8.28 17.74 -4.32
N PRO A 308 8.15 17.92 -5.64
CA PRO A 308 8.59 16.92 -6.63
C PRO A 308 10.07 17.02 -7.03
N GLY A 309 10.86 17.87 -6.36
CA GLY A 309 12.24 18.23 -6.70
C GLY A 309 13.32 17.67 -5.76
N CYS A 310 14.53 18.22 -5.89
CA CYS A 310 15.69 17.83 -5.08
C CYS A 310 15.67 18.45 -3.68
N GLY A 311 16.08 17.66 -2.68
CA GLY A 311 16.08 18.09 -1.28
C GLY A 311 14.67 18.39 -0.76
N ALA A 312 13.66 17.69 -1.28
CA ALA A 312 12.28 17.77 -0.83
C ALA A 312 12.14 17.28 0.62
N LEU A 313 12.73 16.13 0.91
CA LEU A 313 12.90 15.57 2.24
C LEU A 313 14.39 15.51 2.56
N GLN A 314 14.82 16.04 3.72
CA GLN A 314 16.22 16.06 4.13
C GLN A 314 16.37 15.67 5.61
N PHE A 315 17.37 14.85 5.91
CA PHE A 315 17.83 14.56 7.28
C PHE A 315 19.36 14.66 7.34
N GLN A 316 19.90 15.16 8.45
CA GLN A 316 21.33 15.40 8.64
C GLN A 316 21.81 14.97 10.04
N GLY A 317 23.09 15.15 10.33
CA GLY A 317 23.66 14.89 11.66
C GLY A 317 23.54 13.41 12.08
N THR A 318 22.90 13.18 13.23
CA THR A 318 22.57 11.85 13.75
C THR A 318 21.05 11.59 13.81
N ALA A 319 20.28 12.25 12.93
CA ALA A 319 18.82 12.15 12.90
C ALA A 319 18.31 10.74 12.57
N GLY A 320 17.07 10.43 12.90
CA GLY A 320 16.47 9.15 12.54
C GLY A 320 14.95 9.12 12.54
N THR A 321 14.40 8.07 11.93
CA THR A 321 12.96 7.76 11.98
C THR A 321 12.73 6.35 12.52
N ASP A 322 11.73 6.19 13.38
CA ASP A 322 11.27 4.92 13.99
C ASP A 322 9.75 4.99 14.19
N SER A 323 9.09 3.98 14.76
CA SER A 323 7.67 4.02 15.11
C SER A 323 7.36 3.49 16.51
N TYR A 324 6.14 3.74 16.96
CA TYR A 324 5.61 3.27 18.24
C TYR A 324 4.07 3.12 18.20
N ASP A 325 3.53 2.48 19.22
CA ASP A 325 2.09 2.39 19.49
C ASP A 325 1.76 3.11 20.81
N PRO A 326 0.93 4.18 20.81
CA PRO A 326 0.50 4.85 22.04
C PRO A 326 -0.58 4.07 22.81
N THR A 327 -1.16 3.00 22.25
CA THR A 327 -2.31 2.33 22.88
C THR A 327 -1.90 1.64 24.19
N GLY A 328 -2.64 1.95 25.25
CA GLY A 328 -2.35 1.47 26.61
C GLY A 328 -1.26 2.27 27.35
N LEU A 329 -0.54 3.19 26.70
CA LEU A 329 0.34 4.13 27.41
C LEU A 329 -0.51 5.13 28.22
N THR A 330 0.02 5.58 29.35
CA THR A 330 -0.65 6.55 30.24
C THR A 330 0.32 7.58 30.80
N GLY A 331 -0.12 8.84 30.81
CA GLY A 331 0.68 10.00 31.19
C GLY A 331 2.00 10.09 30.42
N SER A 332 3.02 10.61 31.10
CA SER A 332 4.39 10.84 30.61
C SER A 332 5.24 9.56 30.53
N THR A 333 4.63 8.37 30.42
CA THR A 333 5.36 7.10 30.24
C THR A 333 5.91 7.06 28.82
N ALA A 334 7.24 7.15 28.67
CA ALA A 334 7.90 7.14 27.36
C ALA A 334 7.58 5.85 26.58
N PRO A 335 7.29 5.93 25.26
CA PRO A 335 6.99 4.77 24.45
C PRO A 335 8.21 3.88 24.24
N THR A 336 7.98 2.58 24.08
CA THR A 336 8.97 1.65 23.51
C THR A 336 8.89 1.77 21.99
N LEU A 337 10.01 2.08 21.35
CA LEU A 337 10.13 2.09 19.88
C LEU A 337 10.16 0.65 19.35
N THR A 338 9.62 0.43 18.14
CA THR A 338 9.58 -0.91 17.53
C THR A 338 10.87 -1.28 16.80
N GLY A 339 11.60 -0.28 16.28
CA GLY A 339 12.72 -0.49 15.38
C GLY A 339 12.32 -0.71 13.92
N ASP A 340 11.05 -0.50 13.57
CA ASP A 340 10.47 -0.63 12.23
C ASP A 340 9.30 0.36 12.03
N GLY A 341 8.71 0.40 10.83
CA GLY A 341 7.52 1.20 10.55
C GLY A 341 7.70 2.73 10.57
N GLY A 342 8.92 3.23 10.76
CA GLY A 342 9.30 4.64 10.66
C GLY A 342 9.37 5.14 9.20
N ASP A 343 8.41 4.73 8.37
CA ASP A 343 8.37 4.97 6.93
C ASP A 343 8.41 6.48 6.60
N VAL A 344 9.09 6.82 5.51
CA VAL A 344 9.20 8.20 5.00
C VAL A 344 8.82 8.27 3.53
N GLY A 345 8.23 9.39 3.11
CA GLY A 345 7.79 9.56 1.73
C GLY A 345 8.11 10.91 1.10
N THR A 346 8.20 10.93 -0.22
CA THR A 346 8.33 12.19 -0.97
C THR A 346 7.91 12.04 -2.42
N ASN A 347 7.40 13.12 -3.02
CA ASN A 347 7.19 13.20 -4.47
C ASN A 347 8.49 13.48 -5.27
N GLY A 348 9.56 13.85 -4.57
CA GLY A 348 10.87 14.20 -5.10
C GLY A 348 11.95 13.24 -4.62
N ASN A 349 13.02 13.81 -4.05
CA ASN A 349 14.20 13.08 -3.58
C ASN A 349 14.40 13.22 -2.06
N LEU A 350 14.62 12.09 -1.39
CA LEU A 350 15.14 12.01 -0.02
C LEU A 350 16.67 12.23 -0.03
N GLN A 351 17.16 13.17 0.77
CA GLN A 351 18.59 13.40 0.99
C GLN A 351 18.96 13.09 2.45
N ILE A 352 19.88 12.14 2.67
CA ILE A 352 20.35 11.77 4.02
C ILE A 352 21.87 11.89 4.14
N ALA A 353 22.34 12.60 5.15
CA ALA A 353 23.76 12.91 5.35
C ALA A 353 24.20 12.75 6.81
N GLY A 354 25.40 12.22 7.05
CA GLY A 354 25.87 11.90 8.40
C GLY A 354 25.58 10.44 8.76
N THR A 355 25.14 10.19 9.99
CA THR A 355 24.82 8.84 10.50
C THR A 355 23.31 8.64 10.64
N VAL A 356 22.57 9.05 9.62
CA VAL A 356 21.10 9.06 9.61
C VAL A 356 20.55 7.65 9.36
N THR A 357 19.58 7.21 10.15
CA THR A 357 18.95 5.89 9.97
C THR A 357 17.43 6.02 9.86
N VAL A 358 16.86 5.48 8.80
CA VAL A 358 15.41 5.36 8.60
C VAL A 358 15.01 3.92 8.90
N GLN A 359 14.34 3.68 10.04
CA GLN A 359 13.80 2.38 10.44
C GLN A 359 12.49 2.07 9.68
N GLY A 360 12.56 2.04 8.36
CA GLY A 360 11.39 1.84 7.51
C GLY A 360 11.72 1.98 6.03
N ASN A 361 10.66 2.18 5.24
CA ASN A 361 10.69 2.29 3.79
C ASN A 361 10.81 3.75 3.34
N LEU A 362 11.43 3.96 2.17
CA LEU A 362 11.33 5.19 1.39
C LEU A 362 10.25 5.02 0.33
N VAL A 363 9.21 5.86 0.34
CA VAL A 363 8.09 5.78 -0.61
C VAL A 363 8.07 7.00 -1.55
N THR A 364 8.29 6.78 -2.85
CA THR A 364 8.44 7.87 -3.84
C THR A 364 8.05 7.43 -5.27
N PRO A 365 7.52 8.32 -6.14
CA PRO A 365 7.30 8.02 -7.56
C PRO A 365 8.58 8.01 -8.39
N ARG A 366 9.71 8.44 -7.80
CA ARG A 366 11.05 8.37 -8.41
C ARG A 366 11.64 6.97 -8.22
N THR A 367 12.81 6.73 -8.82
CA THR A 367 13.58 5.51 -8.58
C THR A 367 15.07 5.78 -8.70
N GLY A 368 15.86 5.13 -7.86
CA GLY A 368 17.30 5.03 -7.99
C GLY A 368 18.09 6.07 -7.19
N VAL A 369 19.32 5.69 -6.87
CA VAL A 369 20.25 6.41 -6.00
C VAL A 369 21.21 7.32 -6.76
N GLY A 370 21.58 8.45 -6.16
CA GLY A 370 22.62 9.33 -6.67
C GLY A 370 22.49 10.78 -6.22
N ALA A 371 23.30 11.66 -6.82
CA ALA A 371 23.21 13.10 -6.57
C ALA A 371 22.04 13.71 -7.35
N CYS A 372 20.97 14.08 -6.64
CA CYS A 372 19.83 14.76 -7.23
C CYS A 372 20.23 16.11 -7.84
N THR A 373 19.81 16.39 -9.07
CA THR A 373 20.10 17.65 -9.78
C THR A 373 18.86 18.20 -10.49
N GLN A 374 18.86 19.49 -10.84
CA GLN A 374 17.70 20.11 -11.50
C GLN A 374 17.43 19.44 -12.86
N GLY A 375 16.24 18.84 -13.00
CA GLY A 375 15.87 18.04 -14.17
C GLY A 375 16.21 16.55 -14.10
N ASN A 376 16.98 16.11 -13.10
CA ASN A 376 17.29 14.70 -12.83
C ASN A 376 17.06 14.40 -11.33
N VAL A 377 15.81 14.09 -11.00
CA VAL A 377 15.36 13.83 -9.63
C VAL A 377 15.40 12.32 -9.35
N THR A 378 16.45 11.90 -8.66
CA THR A 378 16.60 10.57 -8.04
C THR A 378 15.55 10.33 -6.96
N ALA A 379 15.43 9.09 -6.49
CA ALA A 379 14.66 8.79 -5.28
C ALA A 379 15.44 9.20 -4.02
N LEU A 380 16.74 8.91 -4.02
CA LEU A 380 17.55 8.87 -2.80
C LEU A 380 18.98 9.37 -3.04
N THR A 381 19.45 10.28 -2.17
CA THR A 381 20.82 10.79 -2.12
C THR A 381 21.41 10.52 -0.73
N GLU A 382 22.25 9.49 -0.62
CA GLU A 382 22.88 9.08 0.64
C GLU A 382 24.34 9.55 0.76
N THR A 383 24.86 9.50 1.99
CA THR A 383 26.31 9.54 2.27
C THR A 383 26.72 8.23 2.93
N VAL A 384 28.04 7.98 3.03
CA VAL A 384 28.66 6.66 3.36
C VAL A 384 28.19 6.01 4.68
N HIS A 385 27.50 6.73 5.56
CA HIS A 385 27.02 6.23 6.86
C HIS A 385 25.52 6.47 7.13
N ALA A 386 24.75 6.87 6.11
CA ALA A 386 23.31 7.04 6.21
C ALA A 386 22.58 5.91 5.45
N THR A 387 21.51 5.35 6.00
CA THR A 387 20.80 4.20 5.39
C THR A 387 19.29 4.21 5.61
N VAL A 388 18.55 3.87 4.56
CA VAL A 388 17.18 3.33 4.65
C VAL A 388 17.27 1.83 4.94
N GLN A 389 16.64 1.32 6.00
CA GLN A 389 16.81 -0.08 6.41
C GLN A 389 16.02 -1.09 5.56
N ASP A 390 14.78 -0.77 5.18
CA ASP A 390 13.91 -1.73 4.47
C ASP A 390 14.04 -1.66 2.94
N SER A 391 13.32 -0.73 2.28
CA SER A 391 13.24 -0.69 0.81
C SER A 391 12.77 0.65 0.24
N GLU A 392 13.16 0.91 -1.01
CA GLU A 392 12.64 1.98 -1.87
C GLU A 392 11.37 1.49 -2.57
N ILE A 393 10.19 1.87 -2.06
CA ILE A 393 8.89 1.52 -2.63
C ILE A 393 8.51 2.55 -3.70
N LYS A 394 8.51 2.12 -4.96
CA LYS A 394 8.09 2.95 -6.09
C LYS A 394 6.57 3.15 -6.11
N LEU A 395 6.13 4.40 -6.06
CA LEU A 395 4.76 4.79 -6.38
C LEU A 395 4.52 4.90 -7.90
N PRO A 396 3.32 4.56 -8.42
CA PRO A 396 2.98 4.82 -9.83
C PRO A 396 2.98 6.30 -10.21
N THR A 397 2.60 7.18 -9.27
CA THR A 397 2.43 8.63 -9.42
C THR A 397 2.68 9.34 -8.09
N ALA A 398 2.89 10.66 -8.13
CA ALA A 398 3.02 11.50 -6.94
C ALA A 398 1.73 11.54 -6.10
N ILE A 399 1.86 11.55 -4.77
CA ILE A 399 0.72 11.72 -3.86
C ILE A 399 0.31 13.20 -3.83
N VAL A 400 -0.97 13.46 -4.06
CA VAL A 400 -1.56 14.81 -4.01
C VAL A 400 -2.32 14.99 -2.70
N TYR A 401 -1.79 15.85 -1.84
CA TYR A 401 -2.44 16.24 -0.58
C TYR A 401 -3.30 17.51 -0.78
N PRO A 402 -4.58 17.51 -0.40
CA PRO A 402 -5.44 18.69 -0.55
C PRO A 402 -4.96 19.87 0.32
N THR A 403 -4.86 21.06 -0.28
CA THR A 403 -4.51 22.29 0.46
C THR A 403 -5.60 22.64 1.49
N PRO A 404 -5.25 22.84 2.78
CA PRO A 404 -6.18 23.39 3.77
C PRO A 404 -6.73 24.75 3.38
N THR A 405 -8.02 24.98 3.64
CA THR A 405 -8.64 26.31 3.56
C THR A 405 -8.08 27.20 4.68
N ILE A 406 -7.37 28.27 4.32
CA ILE A 406 -6.85 29.24 5.30
C ILE A 406 -8.03 29.98 5.96
N PRO A 407 -8.18 29.97 7.30
CA PRO A 407 -9.28 30.65 7.98
C PRO A 407 -9.20 32.19 7.91
N ALA A 408 -10.23 32.86 8.41
CA ALA A 408 -10.18 34.31 8.65
C ALA A 408 -9.17 34.65 9.76
N TYR A 409 -8.37 35.70 9.55
CA TYR A 409 -7.43 36.20 10.56
C TYR A 409 -8.17 37.00 11.64
N SER A 410 -7.67 36.93 12.88
CA SER A 410 -8.11 37.79 13.97
C SER A 410 -7.54 39.19 13.79
N GLY A 411 -8.39 40.22 13.89
CA GLY A 411 -7.95 41.62 13.92
C GLY A 411 -7.37 42.09 15.25
N LEU A 412 -7.25 41.18 16.24
CA LEU A 412 -6.71 41.48 17.56
C LEU A 412 -5.17 41.50 17.54
N LEU A 413 -4.57 42.41 18.33
CA LEU A 413 -3.12 42.53 18.43
C LEU A 413 -2.48 41.29 19.06
N GLY A 414 -1.25 40.98 18.67
CA GLY A 414 -0.51 39.83 19.19
C GLY A 414 -0.23 39.90 20.69
N VAL A 415 -0.30 38.76 21.36
CA VAL A 415 -0.12 38.60 22.81
C VAL A 415 1.25 38.00 23.12
N THR A 416 2.00 38.65 24.02
CA THR A 416 3.34 38.25 24.48
C THR A 416 3.41 38.23 26.01
N ASN A 417 4.48 37.71 26.63
CA ASN A 417 4.56 37.64 28.10
C ASN A 417 4.35 38.97 28.83
N ALA A 418 4.74 40.10 28.25
CA ALA A 418 4.50 41.42 28.86
C ALA A 418 2.99 41.74 28.98
N LEU A 419 2.16 41.05 28.22
CA LEU A 419 0.70 41.12 28.19
C LEU A 419 0.03 39.94 28.93
N LEU A 420 0.80 39.11 29.63
CA LEU A 420 0.33 38.01 30.48
C LEU A 420 0.57 38.23 31.99
N PRO A 421 0.35 39.44 32.58
CA PRO A 421 0.55 39.66 34.01
C PRO A 421 -0.46 38.84 34.84
N GLY A 422 0.06 38.03 35.76
CA GLY A 422 -0.70 37.02 36.49
C GLY A 422 -1.99 37.54 37.15
N THR A 423 -3.07 36.77 37.00
CA THR A 423 -4.37 36.93 37.68
C THR A 423 -5.17 38.22 37.40
N THR A 424 -4.76 39.06 36.45
CA THR A 424 -5.56 40.24 36.06
C THR A 424 -6.61 39.94 34.97
N LEU A 425 -7.73 40.66 35.02
CA LEU A 425 -8.94 40.42 34.19
C LEU A 425 -8.75 40.66 32.68
N THR A 426 -7.62 41.20 32.24
CA THR A 426 -7.40 41.70 30.87
C THR A 426 -7.00 40.61 29.87
N THR A 427 -6.25 39.59 30.30
CA THR A 427 -5.59 38.65 29.37
C THR A 427 -6.56 37.88 28.47
N CYS A 428 -7.69 37.42 29.02
CA CYS A 428 -8.70 36.73 28.21
C CYS A 428 -9.34 37.65 27.16
N ALA A 429 -9.55 38.93 27.49
CA ALA A 429 -10.09 39.92 26.55
C ALA A 429 -9.09 40.31 25.43
N LEU A 430 -7.78 40.18 25.66
CA LEU A 430 -6.76 40.33 24.62
C LEU A 430 -6.78 39.17 23.62
N LEU A 431 -7.02 37.94 24.10
CA LEU A 431 -7.16 36.75 23.25
C LEU A 431 -8.51 36.72 22.50
N GLY A 432 -9.56 37.28 23.09
CA GLY A 432 -10.85 37.48 22.44
C GLY A 432 -11.80 38.31 23.30
N PRO A 433 -12.40 39.41 22.79
CA PRO A 433 -13.26 40.29 23.60
C PRO A 433 -14.56 39.62 24.07
N THR A 434 -14.91 38.47 23.50
CA THR A 434 -16.04 37.62 23.89
C THR A 434 -15.67 36.50 24.87
N LEU A 435 -14.38 36.23 25.11
CA LEU A 435 -13.93 35.12 25.95
C LEU A 435 -14.25 35.37 27.43
N THR A 436 -15.19 34.61 27.96
CA THR A 436 -15.59 34.71 29.36
C THR A 436 -14.51 34.13 30.28
N GLN A 437 -13.93 34.99 31.14
CA GLN A 437 -12.94 34.56 32.13
C GLN A 437 -13.57 33.86 33.34
N GLY A 438 -12.91 32.83 33.86
CA GLY A 438 -13.18 32.23 35.17
C GLY A 438 -12.01 31.42 35.72
N THR A 439 -12.31 30.51 36.64
CA THR A 439 -11.37 29.52 37.17
C THR A 439 -11.13 28.37 36.18
N VAL A 440 -10.01 27.64 36.34
CA VAL A 440 -9.70 26.45 35.51
C VAL A 440 -10.83 25.42 35.55
N ALA A 441 -11.47 25.23 36.71
CA ALA A 441 -12.59 24.29 36.87
C ALA A 441 -13.84 24.72 36.09
N GLU A 442 -14.18 26.02 36.06
CA GLU A 442 -15.27 26.55 35.23
C GLU A 442 -14.98 26.45 33.74
N VAL A 443 -13.72 26.64 33.33
CA VAL A 443 -13.29 26.48 31.93
C VAL A 443 -13.36 25.02 31.50
N LEU A 444 -12.91 24.08 32.34
CA LEU A 444 -13.06 22.64 32.09
C LEU A 444 -14.52 22.19 32.05
N ALA A 445 -15.38 22.77 32.90
CA ALA A 445 -16.83 22.52 32.89
C ALA A 445 -17.58 23.23 31.74
N GLY A 446 -16.88 24.03 30.91
CA GLY A 446 -17.46 24.77 29.78
C GLY A 446 -18.41 25.92 30.17
N THR A 447 -18.51 26.28 31.45
CA THR A 447 -19.29 27.45 31.90
C THR A 447 -18.54 28.77 31.66
N LYS A 448 -17.23 28.68 31.39
CA LYS A 448 -16.32 29.76 31.02
C LYS A 448 -15.42 29.29 29.88
N GLN A 449 -14.74 30.23 29.22
CA GLN A 449 -13.96 29.95 28.01
C GLN A 449 -12.47 30.24 28.14
N CYS A 450 -12.05 30.98 29.17
CA CYS A 450 -10.64 31.30 29.41
C CYS A 450 -10.32 31.42 30.91
N SER A 451 -9.14 30.95 31.32
CA SER A 451 -8.63 31.15 32.69
C SER A 451 -7.12 31.35 32.67
N VAL A 452 -6.61 32.27 33.50
CA VAL A 452 -5.18 32.53 33.63
C VAL A 452 -4.74 32.31 35.07
N THR A 453 -3.75 31.45 35.29
CA THR A 453 -3.29 31.03 36.62
C THR A 453 -1.77 31.16 36.70
N ALA A 454 -1.26 31.89 37.69
CA ALA A 454 0.18 31.97 37.94
C ALA A 454 0.66 30.69 38.64
N LEU A 455 1.75 30.10 38.14
CA LEU A 455 2.27 28.80 38.61
C LEU A 455 3.39 28.95 39.65
N GLY A 456 3.80 30.17 39.97
CA GLY A 456 5.02 30.46 40.74
C GLY A 456 6.26 30.53 39.84
N GLY A 457 7.38 31.00 40.38
CA GLY A 457 8.66 31.10 39.65
C GLY A 457 8.69 32.05 38.43
N GLY A 458 7.59 32.74 38.12
CA GLY A 458 7.39 33.52 36.89
C GLY A 458 6.55 32.80 35.82
N ALA A 459 6.33 31.49 35.96
CA ALA A 459 5.53 30.68 35.06
C ALA A 459 4.02 30.98 35.19
N SER A 460 3.27 30.79 34.11
CA SER A 460 1.80 31.00 34.06
C SER A 460 1.11 30.04 33.09
N GLN A 461 -0.12 29.67 33.40
CA GLN A 461 -0.98 28.83 32.56
C GLN A 461 -2.14 29.65 31.99
N VAL A 462 -2.44 29.47 30.71
CA VAL A 462 -3.58 30.05 30.01
C VAL A 462 -4.41 28.91 29.43
N THR A 463 -5.54 28.58 30.08
CA THR A 463 -6.45 27.53 29.61
C THR A 463 -7.58 28.14 28.79
N LEU A 464 -7.85 27.57 27.62
CA LEU A 464 -8.91 27.99 26.69
C LEU A 464 -9.87 26.82 26.42
N ASN A 465 -11.19 27.08 26.42
CA ASN A 465 -12.21 26.11 26.00
C ASN A 465 -13.16 26.71 24.97
N ASN A 466 -13.15 26.17 23.77
CA ASN A 466 -14.11 26.51 22.72
C ASN A 466 -15.40 25.68 22.84
N THR A 467 -16.36 26.25 23.55
CA THR A 467 -17.70 25.69 23.77
C THR A 467 -18.72 26.05 22.67
N THR A 468 -18.32 26.77 21.63
CA THR A 468 -19.26 27.41 20.68
C THR A 468 -19.66 26.54 19.50
N GLY A 469 -18.94 25.46 19.22
CA GLY A 469 -19.14 24.60 18.04
C GLY A 469 -18.79 25.27 16.70
N SER A 470 -18.21 26.47 16.72
CA SER A 470 -17.59 27.15 15.59
C SER A 470 -16.09 27.37 15.87
N PRO A 471 -15.22 27.57 14.87
CA PRO A 471 -13.77 27.68 15.11
C PRO A 471 -13.43 28.96 15.90
N LEU A 472 -12.61 28.84 16.95
CA LEU A 472 -12.27 29.99 17.81
C LEU A 472 -11.07 30.76 17.23
N SER A 473 -11.34 31.90 16.60
CA SER A 473 -10.31 32.81 16.06
C SER A 473 -9.54 33.53 17.18
N LEU A 474 -8.21 33.48 17.13
CA LEU A 474 -7.28 33.97 18.16
C LEU A 474 -6.15 34.81 17.53
N PRO A 475 -5.62 35.84 18.23
CA PRO A 475 -4.48 36.63 17.76
C PRO A 475 -3.20 35.80 17.70
N SER A 476 -2.14 36.42 17.18
CA SER A 476 -0.79 35.86 17.24
C SER A 476 -0.36 35.72 18.69
N ILE A 477 0.14 34.55 19.10
CA ILE A 477 0.75 34.38 20.42
C ILE A 477 2.26 34.22 20.27
N SER A 478 3.03 34.97 21.07
CA SER A 478 4.46 34.74 21.27
C SER A 478 4.80 34.74 22.75
N PRO A 479 4.49 33.63 23.46
CA PRO A 479 4.83 33.44 24.86
C PRO A 479 6.26 32.89 25.03
N ASN A 480 6.86 33.25 26.15
CA ASN A 480 8.19 32.80 26.56
C ASN A 480 8.22 32.43 28.05
N GLY A 481 9.37 32.07 28.61
CA GLY A 481 9.59 31.98 30.06
C GLY A 481 8.58 31.12 30.83
N HIS A 482 8.41 29.86 30.42
CA HIS A 482 7.51 28.89 31.08
C HIS A 482 6.02 29.28 31.15
N VAL A 483 5.50 29.89 30.08
CA VAL A 483 4.06 30.07 29.87
C VAL A 483 3.46 28.86 29.14
N ASN A 484 2.43 28.24 29.72
CA ASN A 484 1.75 27.07 29.16
C ASN A 484 0.34 27.42 28.66
N PHE A 485 0.10 27.34 27.35
CA PHE A 485 -1.24 27.44 26.76
C PHE A 485 -1.90 26.05 26.71
N VAL A 486 -3.08 25.89 27.31
CA VAL A 486 -3.81 24.61 27.34
C VAL A 486 -5.14 24.75 26.59
N LEU A 487 -5.32 23.95 25.54
CA LEU A 487 -6.52 23.87 24.73
C LEU A 487 -7.41 22.72 25.22
N VAL A 488 -8.66 23.00 25.59
CA VAL A 488 -9.59 22.00 26.12
C VAL A 488 -10.34 21.31 24.98
N ALA A 489 -10.32 19.99 24.95
CA ALA A 489 -10.97 19.15 23.95
C ALA A 489 -12.46 18.84 24.29
N GLY A 490 -13.14 19.78 24.96
CA GLY A 490 -14.47 19.58 25.58
C GLY A 490 -15.66 20.05 24.75
N GLY A 491 -15.42 20.64 23.57
CA GLY A 491 -16.46 20.99 22.59
C GLY A 491 -16.87 19.79 21.71
N PRO A 492 -17.62 20.03 20.62
CA PRO A 492 -17.82 19.00 19.60
C PRO A 492 -16.48 18.65 18.92
N ASP A 493 -16.29 17.37 18.65
CA ASP A 493 -15.04 16.79 18.16
C ASP A 493 -14.96 16.86 16.61
N PRO A 494 -13.86 17.35 16.00
CA PRO A 494 -12.67 17.97 16.61
C PRO A 494 -12.90 19.43 17.03
N VAL A 495 -12.34 19.82 18.18
CA VAL A 495 -12.42 21.20 18.68
C VAL A 495 -11.39 22.08 17.96
N GLN A 496 -11.85 23.16 17.31
CA GLN A 496 -11.00 24.01 16.47
C GLN A 496 -10.60 25.33 17.15
N TYR A 497 -9.30 25.65 17.08
CA TYR A 497 -8.68 26.90 17.55
C TYR A 497 -7.79 27.48 16.45
N ASN A 498 -8.02 28.73 16.07
CA ASN A 498 -7.54 29.29 14.80
C ASN A 498 -6.65 30.50 15.09
N PHE A 499 -5.34 30.26 15.20
CA PHE A 499 -4.36 31.28 15.58
C PHE A 499 -3.79 31.99 14.34
N ASN A 500 -3.66 33.31 14.43
CA ASN A 500 -2.90 34.09 13.44
C ASN A 500 -1.47 33.56 13.24
N SER A 501 -0.77 33.32 14.35
CA SER A 501 0.52 32.63 14.43
C SER A 501 0.82 32.17 15.86
N ILE A 502 1.79 31.27 16.01
CA ILE A 502 2.31 30.79 17.30
C ILE A 502 3.84 30.83 17.25
N SER A 503 4.50 31.47 18.21
CA SER A 503 5.97 31.45 18.38
C SER A 503 6.30 31.25 19.85
N LEU A 504 6.56 30.00 20.25
CA LEU A 504 6.90 29.64 21.63
C LEU A 504 8.41 29.73 21.84
N GLY A 505 8.84 30.26 22.99
CA GLY A 505 10.26 30.26 23.37
C GLY A 505 10.51 30.03 24.85
N GLY A 506 11.78 29.86 25.25
CA GLY A 506 12.20 29.83 26.65
C GLY A 506 11.37 28.91 27.56
N GLY A 507 11.15 27.67 27.12
CA GLY A 507 10.38 26.66 27.87
C GLY A 507 8.88 26.95 28.03
N ALA A 508 8.28 27.82 27.22
CA ALA A 508 6.83 27.88 27.04
C ALA A 508 6.29 26.58 26.40
N SER A 509 4.97 26.37 26.42
CA SER A 509 4.34 25.16 25.85
C SER A 509 2.95 25.42 25.31
N ILE A 510 2.48 24.57 24.40
CA ILE A 510 1.08 24.49 23.98
C ILE A 510 0.61 23.04 24.13
N GLY A 511 -0.48 22.81 24.84
CA GLY A 511 -0.92 21.47 25.21
C GLY A 511 -2.41 21.24 25.08
N VAL A 512 -2.81 19.98 25.01
CA VAL A 512 -4.22 19.57 25.01
C VAL A 512 -4.64 19.01 26.37
N SER A 513 -5.80 19.47 26.82
CA SER A 513 -6.55 18.93 27.95
C SER A 513 -7.73 18.11 27.43
N ALA A 514 -7.61 16.78 27.49
CA ALA A 514 -8.66 15.85 27.12
C ALA A 514 -9.29 15.16 28.35
N THR A 515 -10.46 14.56 28.15
CA THR A 515 -11.12 13.62 29.08
C THR A 515 -11.18 12.19 28.53
N SER A 516 -10.91 12.00 27.22
CA SER A 516 -10.87 10.70 26.53
C SER A 516 -9.78 10.69 25.44
N PRO A 517 -9.06 9.58 25.20
CA PRO A 517 -8.06 9.44 24.12
C PRO A 517 -8.70 9.35 22.71
N THR A 518 -9.99 9.64 22.60
CA THR A 518 -10.73 9.76 21.34
C THR A 518 -10.94 11.22 20.91
N GLN A 519 -10.87 12.18 21.85
CA GLN A 519 -11.12 13.60 21.57
C GLN A 519 -9.91 14.24 20.88
N LYS A 520 -10.18 15.19 19.98
CA LYS A 520 -9.16 15.85 19.17
C LYS A 520 -9.26 17.36 19.23
N VAL A 521 -8.10 18.00 19.16
CA VAL A 521 -7.94 19.45 18.98
C VAL A 521 -7.23 19.70 17.66
N VAL A 522 -7.85 20.50 16.81
CA VAL A 522 -7.26 21.01 15.57
C VAL A 522 -6.86 22.47 15.79
N VAL A 523 -5.59 22.76 15.52
CA VAL A 523 -4.99 24.09 15.61
C VAL A 523 -4.72 24.57 14.19
N ASP A 524 -5.62 25.38 13.65
CA ASP A 524 -5.41 26.03 12.36
C ASP A 524 -4.48 27.23 12.54
N ILE A 525 -3.41 27.28 11.76
CA ILE A 525 -2.53 28.44 11.61
C ILE A 525 -3.01 29.26 10.41
N VAL A 526 -3.31 30.54 10.62
CA VAL A 526 -3.75 31.44 9.53
C VAL A 526 -2.57 32.01 8.76
N GLY A 527 -1.46 32.28 9.45
CA GLY A 527 -0.23 32.84 8.86
C GLY A 527 -0.33 34.29 8.44
N LYS A 528 -1.17 35.07 9.13
CA LYS A 528 -1.36 36.51 8.91
C LYS A 528 -1.43 37.26 10.22
N ASP A 529 -0.93 38.48 10.26
CA ASP A 529 -1.02 39.36 11.42
C ASP A 529 -2.39 40.04 11.55
N SER A 530 -2.54 40.91 12.55
CA SER A 530 -3.77 41.68 12.80
C SER A 530 -4.16 42.67 11.70
N SER A 531 -3.26 42.96 10.74
CA SER A 531 -3.53 43.77 9.54
C SER A 531 -3.88 42.93 8.31
N GLY A 532 -3.76 41.59 8.41
CA GLY A 532 -3.88 40.67 7.29
C GLY A 532 -2.59 40.48 6.48
N THR A 533 -1.46 41.05 6.93
CA THR A 533 -0.14 40.91 6.31
C THR A 533 0.41 39.51 6.58
N ALA A 534 1.01 38.87 5.59
CA ALA A 534 1.53 37.51 5.72
C ALA A 534 2.73 37.45 6.68
N ILE A 535 2.71 36.46 7.59
CA ILE A 535 3.79 36.20 8.55
C ILE A 535 4.75 35.18 7.93
N ALA A 536 6.05 35.47 7.93
CA ALA A 536 7.06 34.62 7.31
C ALA A 536 7.20 33.25 7.99
N ASN A 537 7.26 33.24 9.33
CA ASN A 537 7.36 32.04 10.14
C ASN A 537 6.16 31.99 11.10
N PRO A 538 4.99 31.47 10.67
CA PRO A 538 3.75 31.56 11.45
C PRO A 538 3.55 30.45 12.49
N LEU A 539 4.38 29.40 12.46
CA LEU A 539 4.49 28.45 13.56
C LEU A 539 5.97 28.23 13.89
N ASP A 540 6.33 28.55 15.12
CA ASP A 540 7.68 28.46 15.67
C ASP A 540 7.60 27.82 17.07
N LEU A 541 8.30 26.70 17.26
CA LEU A 541 8.35 25.92 18.49
C LEU A 541 9.81 25.78 18.99
N SER A 542 10.60 26.85 18.84
CA SER A 542 12.03 26.87 19.17
C SER A 542 12.32 27.27 20.63
N GLY A 543 12.90 26.35 21.41
CA GLY A 543 13.50 26.68 22.71
C GLY A 543 13.05 25.85 23.92
N GLY A 544 12.99 24.52 23.79
CA GLY A 544 12.79 23.61 24.93
C GLY A 544 11.31 23.41 25.29
N THR A 545 10.44 23.44 24.28
CA THR A 545 8.99 23.47 24.42
C THR A 545 8.42 22.08 24.12
N PHE A 546 7.52 21.54 24.96
CA PHE A 546 6.73 20.35 24.59
C PHE A 546 5.37 20.76 24.02
N ALA A 547 4.95 20.14 22.92
CA ALA A 547 3.64 20.38 22.30
C ALA A 547 2.86 19.06 22.11
N GLY A 548 1.87 18.77 22.98
CA GLY A 548 1.16 17.48 22.98
C GLY A 548 0.06 17.38 24.03
N VAL A 549 -0.33 16.18 24.44
CA VAL A 549 -1.28 16.01 25.55
C VAL A 549 -0.60 16.38 26.87
N THR A 550 -1.19 17.29 27.63
CA THR A 550 -0.61 17.72 28.93
C THR A 550 -0.92 16.72 30.04
N GLY A 551 0.07 15.90 30.39
CA GLY A 551 0.01 14.93 31.48
C GLY A 551 -0.17 15.54 32.88
N THR A 552 -0.32 14.67 33.88
CA THR A 552 -0.70 15.01 35.26
C THR A 552 0.48 15.53 36.11
N GLY A 553 1.20 16.54 35.62
CA GLY A 553 2.34 17.18 36.30
C GLY A 553 2.01 18.56 36.90
N ALA A 554 2.24 18.72 38.21
CA ALA A 554 2.23 19.96 39.02
C ALA A 554 0.95 20.83 39.04
N THR A 555 0.36 21.19 37.90
CA THR A 555 -0.90 21.94 37.78
C THR A 555 -1.76 21.35 36.67
N THR A 556 -2.44 20.27 37.04
CA THR A 556 -3.23 19.38 36.18
C THR A 556 -4.42 20.06 35.53
N VAL A 557 -4.55 19.93 34.21
CA VAL A 557 -5.74 20.38 33.46
C VAL A 557 -6.38 19.22 32.69
N SER A 558 -5.58 18.32 32.09
CA SER A 558 -6.09 17.03 31.59
C SER A 558 -6.65 16.20 32.74
N ALA A 559 -7.86 15.68 32.56
CA ALA A 559 -8.53 14.78 33.51
C ALA A 559 -8.55 13.32 33.02
N CYS A 560 -7.95 13.05 31.86
CA CYS A 560 -7.90 11.73 31.23
C CYS A 560 -6.80 10.84 31.84
N ALA A 561 -7.16 9.98 32.80
CA ALA A 561 -6.23 9.01 33.39
C ALA A 561 -5.75 7.91 32.41
N THR A 562 -6.38 7.79 31.23
CA THR A 562 -6.07 6.79 30.19
C THR A 562 -5.52 7.41 28.91
N CYS A 563 -5.03 8.65 28.96
CA CYS A 563 -4.37 9.31 27.84
C CYS A 563 -2.85 9.28 28.07
N SER A 564 -2.07 9.18 26.98
CA SER A 564 -0.62 9.35 27.01
C SER A 564 -0.25 10.76 26.55
N ASP A 565 0.83 11.31 27.12
CA ASP A 565 1.46 12.56 26.68
C ASP A 565 1.99 12.43 25.24
N PHE A 566 2.20 11.20 24.77
CA PHE A 566 2.70 10.81 23.45
C PHE A 566 1.60 10.37 22.46
N ASP A 567 0.31 10.62 22.74
CA ASP A 567 -0.79 10.33 21.78
C ASP A 567 -0.92 11.47 20.75
N ALA A 568 -0.24 11.34 19.61
CA ALA A 568 -0.18 12.39 18.59
C ALA A 568 -1.49 12.55 17.81
N SER A 569 -2.43 11.61 17.94
CA SER A 569 -3.76 11.69 17.32
C SER A 569 -4.72 12.68 18.01
N VAL A 570 -4.36 13.20 19.18
CA VAL A 570 -5.16 14.15 19.98
C VAL A 570 -4.90 15.61 19.60
N LEU A 571 -3.71 15.94 19.06
CA LEU A 571 -3.33 17.30 18.64
C LEU A 571 -2.92 17.32 17.17
N GLN A 572 -3.60 18.13 16.36
CA GLN A 572 -3.30 18.31 14.95
C GLN A 572 -3.04 19.80 14.64
N PHE A 573 -1.88 20.14 14.07
CA PHE A 573 -1.61 21.47 13.51
C PHE A 573 -1.87 21.47 12.01
N VAL A 574 -2.60 22.49 11.52
CA VAL A 574 -3.00 22.62 10.11
C VAL A 574 -2.56 23.97 9.57
N TYR A 575 -1.94 23.99 8.37
CA TYR A 575 -1.54 25.24 7.72
C TYR A 575 -1.68 25.17 6.19
N GLY A 576 -2.51 26.04 5.61
CA GLY A 576 -2.72 26.10 4.15
C GLY A 576 -1.73 26.98 3.38
N GLY A 577 -0.94 27.80 4.08
CA GLY A 577 -0.03 28.79 3.48
C GLY A 577 1.37 28.28 3.18
N THR A 578 2.27 29.21 2.86
CA THR A 578 3.62 28.94 2.32
C THR A 578 4.77 29.51 3.18
N GLY A 579 4.50 29.94 4.42
CA GLY A 579 5.53 30.35 5.38
C GLY A 579 6.42 29.19 5.84
N SER A 580 7.52 29.49 6.54
CA SER A 580 8.35 28.47 7.19
C SER A 580 7.76 28.07 8.54
N VAL A 581 7.92 26.82 8.92
CA VAL A 581 7.48 26.28 10.20
C VAL A 581 8.66 25.61 10.86
N ASP A 582 9.11 26.17 11.98
CA ASP A 582 10.40 25.82 12.56
C ASP A 582 10.21 25.24 13.96
N LEU A 583 10.80 24.08 14.23
CA LEU A 583 10.80 23.43 15.54
C LEU A 583 12.26 23.25 15.96
N GLY A 584 12.63 23.60 17.19
CA GLY A 584 14.04 23.53 17.54
C GLY A 584 14.50 23.83 18.95
N GLY A 585 15.81 23.80 19.13
CA GLY A 585 16.44 23.72 20.46
C GLY A 585 16.33 22.29 21.00
N ASN A 586 15.96 22.15 22.28
CA ASN A 586 15.68 20.86 22.92
C ASN A 586 14.16 20.66 23.10
N SER A 587 13.38 21.02 22.08
CA SER A 587 11.91 20.91 22.08
C SER A 587 11.44 19.48 21.76
N GLY A 588 10.17 19.19 22.03
CA GLY A 588 9.53 17.95 21.57
C GLY A 588 8.05 18.18 21.26
N ALA A 589 7.44 17.24 20.54
CA ALA A 589 6.00 17.32 20.29
C ALA A 589 5.38 15.93 20.11
N ALA A 590 4.12 15.80 20.50
CA ALA A 590 3.24 14.68 20.21
C ALA A 590 2.01 15.23 19.44
N ALA A 591 2.16 15.35 18.12
CA ALA A 591 1.15 15.96 17.25
C ALA A 591 1.30 15.56 15.78
N ALA A 592 0.19 15.60 15.04
CA ALA A 592 0.17 15.50 13.58
C ALA A 592 0.25 16.89 12.92
N PHE A 593 1.17 17.10 11.98
CA PHE A 593 1.37 18.37 11.28
C PHE A 593 0.95 18.25 9.81
N TYR A 594 0.01 19.08 9.37
CA TYR A 594 -0.56 19.05 8.03
C TYR A 594 -0.42 20.38 7.30
N MET A 595 0.69 20.51 6.57
CA MET A 595 1.18 21.77 6.02
C MET A 595 1.70 21.59 4.58
N PRO A 596 0.92 21.00 3.65
CA PRO A 596 1.41 20.48 2.37
C PRO A 596 2.02 21.53 1.41
N ASN A 597 1.88 22.83 1.72
CA ASN A 597 2.42 23.96 0.96
C ASN A 597 3.62 24.66 1.64
N ALA A 598 3.88 24.38 2.92
CA ALA A 598 4.85 25.08 3.78
C ALA A 598 6.19 24.32 3.90
N SER A 599 7.28 25.04 4.19
CA SER A 599 8.56 24.42 4.54
C SER A 599 8.65 24.15 6.04
N VAL A 600 8.84 22.90 6.44
CA VAL A 600 9.10 22.55 7.85
C VAL A 600 10.60 22.37 8.08
N THR A 601 11.15 22.98 9.12
CA THR A 601 12.55 22.76 9.55
C THR A 601 12.65 22.28 10.99
N LEU A 602 13.45 21.24 11.23
CA LEU A 602 13.91 20.82 12.56
C LEU A 602 15.36 21.27 12.75
N HIS A 603 15.69 21.79 13.93
CA HIS A 603 17.05 22.24 14.24
C HIS A 603 17.42 22.12 15.73
N GLY A 604 18.61 21.60 16.03
CA GLY A 604 18.99 21.21 17.39
C GLY A 604 18.67 19.74 17.65
N ASN A 605 18.13 19.41 18.82
CA ASN A 605 17.78 18.04 19.21
C ASN A 605 16.27 18.01 19.51
N VAL A 606 15.46 17.64 18.52
CA VAL A 606 13.99 17.64 18.64
C VAL A 606 13.45 16.22 18.63
N ASP A 607 12.67 15.84 19.63
CA ASP A 607 11.96 14.54 19.66
C ASP A 607 10.50 14.75 19.20
N LEU A 608 10.18 14.29 17.99
CA LEU A 608 8.91 14.52 17.32
C LEU A 608 8.11 13.22 17.17
N TYR A 609 7.13 13.04 18.03
CA TYR A 609 6.17 11.95 18.03
C TYR A 609 4.95 12.35 17.18
N GLY A 610 4.58 11.52 16.18
CA GLY A 610 3.42 11.76 15.31
C GLY A 610 3.73 11.62 13.82
N SER A 611 3.40 12.64 13.03
CA SER A 611 3.58 12.62 11.57
C SER A 611 3.62 14.04 11.00
N VAL A 612 4.46 14.28 9.98
CA VAL A 612 4.54 15.59 9.30
C VAL A 612 4.28 15.44 7.80
N VAL A 613 3.32 16.19 7.27
CA VAL A 613 3.12 16.40 5.83
C VAL A 613 3.48 17.85 5.49
N ALA A 614 4.54 18.06 4.73
CA ALA A 614 5.08 19.39 4.37
C ALA A 614 5.31 19.52 2.85
N ASN A 615 5.52 20.73 2.34
CA ASN A 615 6.05 20.94 0.99
C ASN A 615 7.50 20.43 0.93
N THR A 616 8.37 21.06 1.73
CA THR A 616 9.72 20.54 2.00
C THR A 616 9.90 20.31 3.50
N PHE A 617 10.48 19.18 3.88
CA PHE A 617 10.86 18.90 5.25
C PHE A 617 12.39 18.80 5.34
N LYS A 618 13.00 19.44 6.35
CA LYS A 618 14.45 19.39 6.57
C LYS A 618 14.76 19.28 8.05
N ASP A 619 15.44 18.21 8.46
CA ASP A 619 16.25 18.28 9.67
C ASP A 619 17.67 18.75 9.31
N VAL A 620 18.16 19.74 10.08
CA VAL A 620 19.52 20.28 10.02
C VAL A 620 20.25 20.16 11.37
N GLY A 621 19.67 19.44 12.34
CA GLY A 621 20.25 19.11 13.63
C GLY A 621 20.47 17.60 13.81
N ASN A 622 19.97 17.08 14.92
CA ASN A 622 19.94 15.66 15.31
C ASN A 622 18.53 15.35 15.86
N ALA A 623 17.49 15.60 15.07
CA ALA A 623 16.12 15.35 15.49
C ALA A 623 15.72 13.88 15.27
N SER A 624 14.87 13.37 16.15
CA SER A 624 14.31 12.03 16.08
C SER A 624 12.83 12.14 15.75
N LEU A 625 12.37 11.40 14.73
CA LEU A 625 10.95 11.30 14.41
C LEU A 625 10.44 9.91 14.78
N TYR A 626 9.37 9.87 15.57
CA TYR A 626 8.75 8.63 16.01
C TYR A 626 7.33 8.62 15.45
N TYR A 627 7.06 7.73 14.50
CA TYR A 627 5.76 7.63 13.86
C TYR A 627 4.72 7.01 14.80
N ASP A 628 3.63 7.75 15.03
CA ASP A 628 2.47 7.26 15.80
C ASP A 628 1.60 6.36 14.90
N SER A 629 1.70 5.04 15.10
CA SER A 629 0.93 4.05 14.34
C SER A 629 -0.60 4.21 14.46
N LYS A 630 -1.12 4.85 15.51
CA LYS A 630 -2.54 5.17 15.68
C LYS A 630 -3.03 6.18 14.61
N LEU A 631 -2.12 7.01 14.08
CA LEU A 631 -2.45 7.99 13.03
C LEU A 631 -2.91 7.34 11.72
N ALA A 632 -2.49 6.11 11.43
CA ALA A 632 -2.92 5.35 10.25
C ALA A 632 -4.45 5.18 10.18
N GLY A 633 -5.12 5.14 11.33
CA GLY A 633 -6.59 5.03 11.44
C GLY A 633 -7.32 6.38 11.46
N SER A 634 -6.61 7.50 11.48
CA SER A 634 -7.14 8.79 11.96
C SER A 634 -7.69 9.74 10.89
N LEU A 635 -7.08 9.75 9.71
CA LEU A 635 -7.40 10.60 8.56
C LEU A 635 -6.96 9.88 7.28
N PHE A 636 -7.72 10.05 6.18
CA PHE A 636 -7.50 9.28 4.94
C PHE A 636 -7.62 10.16 3.69
N VAL A 637 -6.86 9.82 2.66
CA VAL A 637 -6.86 10.42 1.32
C VAL A 637 -7.25 9.33 0.31
N PRO A 638 -7.98 9.63 -0.78
CA PRO A 638 -8.05 8.71 -1.92
C PRO A 638 -6.63 8.41 -2.44
N GLY A 639 -6.27 7.14 -2.51
CA GLY A 639 -5.03 6.69 -3.13
C GLY A 639 -5.08 6.75 -4.66
N ASN A 640 -4.09 6.14 -5.30
CA ASN A 640 -4.09 6.03 -6.76
C ASN A 640 -5.13 4.99 -7.23
N PRO A 641 -6.00 5.31 -8.19
CA PRO A 641 -6.97 4.37 -8.73
C PRO A 641 -6.26 3.20 -9.43
N VAL A 642 -6.65 1.98 -9.09
CA VAL A 642 -6.11 0.73 -9.66
C VAL A 642 -7.21 -0.04 -10.39
N ILE A 643 -6.86 -0.70 -11.49
CA ILE A 643 -7.75 -1.69 -12.11
C ILE A 643 -7.57 -3.00 -11.36
N GLY A 644 -8.62 -3.43 -10.66
CA GLY A 644 -8.65 -4.62 -9.82
C GLY A 644 -8.99 -5.90 -10.58
N THR A 645 -9.98 -6.64 -10.10
CA THR A 645 -10.38 -7.95 -10.63
C THR A 645 -10.81 -7.88 -12.10
N PHE A 646 -10.11 -8.60 -12.98
CA PHE A 646 -10.53 -8.87 -14.34
C PHE A 646 -11.31 -10.19 -14.41
N THR A 647 -12.53 -10.16 -14.94
CA THR A 647 -13.28 -11.36 -15.32
C THR A 647 -13.65 -11.30 -16.79
N TRP A 648 -13.74 -12.44 -17.45
CA TRP A 648 -14.11 -12.53 -18.86
C TRP A 648 -14.99 -13.73 -19.13
N LYS A 649 -15.80 -13.64 -20.20
CA LYS A 649 -16.77 -14.68 -20.58
C LYS A 649 -16.99 -14.70 -22.08
N GLY A 650 -17.15 -15.90 -22.64
CA GLY A 650 -17.63 -16.14 -24.00
C GLY A 650 -19.15 -16.33 -24.09
N TYR A 651 -19.72 -16.09 -25.27
CA TYR A 651 -21.12 -16.34 -25.63
C TYR A 651 -21.26 -17.19 -26.90
#